data_AF-A0A1Q3AQV0-F1
#
_entry.id   AF-A0A1Q3AQV0-F1
#
_cell.length_a   1.000
_cell.length_b   1.000
_cell.length_c   1.000
_cell.angle_alpha   90.00
_cell.angle_beta   90.00
_cell.angle_gamma   90.00
#
_symmetry.space_group_name_H-M   'P 1'
#
loop_
_entity.id
_entity.type
_entity.pdbx_description
1 polymer ?
#
loop_
_entity_poly.entity_id
_entity_poly.type
_entity_poly.pdbx_seq_one_letter_code
_entity_poly.pdbx_strand_id
1 'polypeptide(L)'
;MVTENPLELFLKIGLEETRAKDTINNKKLTSNLTALIHEAGVTSGCDRTIGNYLYDVATKYPANALVHRQTLLKYILSSKIKFRSQLDAAFSFFANIGLEEFKLNEFEEACGVGVEVPVEDIERTVNDIFEDNKSVILEQRYRSSGTLNRLFWRKHPWADPTIVKQLFDAKLLELLGEKTAADNEKPPKTKKEKPLKIKDKAVAVATPVQQSEEDLNPFLIFPSPEENLKVHTEIYFSKDPVLRCCNTKEMLDKHLKATEGRFFTRFPPEPNGYLHIGHAKAMFVSFGLAKEKGGCCYLRFDDTNPEAEKKEYIDHIEEIVKWMGWEPFKITYTSDYFQDLYELAVELIRRDHAYVDHQTPEEVKEYREKKMNSPWRDRPIAESLKLFEEMRRGMIEEGKATLRMKQDMQSDNYNMYDLIAYRIKFTPHPHAGDKWCIYPSYDYSHCIVDSLENITHSLCTLEFETRRASYYWLLHVLGLYQPYVWEYSRLNVTNTVMSKRKLNFLVTDKYVDGWDDPRLMTLAGLRRRGVTSTSINAFVRGIGITRSDCSIIHLDRLEYHIREELNKTAPRTMVVLNPLKVVITNMRPGSEDLDAKKWPDAANNDPSAFYKVPFSNVVYIEQTDFRMEDSKDYYGLAPGKSVLLRYAYPIKCTEVITSDDKKSVLEVRAEYDSSKKAKPKGVLHWVAESSPGVDPLKVEVRLFDKLFLSENPGNLDDWLADLNPESKVVIPAAYAVSSLENAAVGDRFQFERLGYFTVDKDSTPEKLVFNRTVTLRDSYGKVGK
;
A
#
# COMPACT_ATOMS: atom_id res chain seq x y z
N MET A 1 -21.81 -6.52 -44.96
CA MET A 1 -20.96 -5.34 -44.69
C MET A 1 -19.52 -5.78 -44.87
N VAL A 2 -18.77 -5.11 -45.72
CA VAL A 2 -17.37 -5.46 -46.03
C VAL A 2 -16.59 -5.46 -44.72
N THR A 3 -16.00 -6.59 -44.35
CA THR A 3 -15.09 -6.69 -43.20
C THR A 3 -13.80 -5.96 -43.56
N GLU A 4 -13.73 -4.66 -43.24
CA GLU A 4 -12.51 -3.88 -43.41
C GLU A 4 -11.38 -4.49 -42.56
N ASN A 5 -10.18 -4.60 -43.14
CA ASN A 5 -8.99 -5.11 -42.46
C ASN A 5 -8.56 -4.12 -41.36
N PRO A 6 -8.58 -4.50 -40.06
CA PRO A 6 -8.22 -3.59 -38.97
C PRO A 6 -6.80 -3.01 -39.08
N LEU A 7 -5.86 -3.75 -39.70
CA LEU A 7 -4.51 -3.25 -39.96
C LEU A 7 -4.50 -2.05 -40.89
N GLU A 8 -5.24 -2.13 -42.00
CA GLU A 8 -5.36 -1.03 -42.96
C GLU A 8 -6.04 0.18 -42.32
N LEU A 9 -7.05 -0.05 -41.49
CA LEU A 9 -7.75 1.00 -40.75
C LEU A 9 -6.81 1.75 -39.79
N PHE A 10 -5.97 1.02 -39.05
CA PHE A 10 -5.01 1.60 -38.11
C PHE A 10 -3.89 2.37 -38.82
N LEU A 11 -3.43 1.88 -39.96
CA LEU A 11 -2.45 2.58 -40.81
C LEU A 11 -3.05 3.85 -41.42
N LYS A 12 -4.33 3.84 -41.83
CA LYS A 12 -5.03 5.02 -42.38
C LYS A 12 -5.19 6.17 -41.40
N ILE A 13 -5.28 5.90 -40.09
CA ILE A 13 -5.26 6.95 -39.06
C ILE A 13 -3.84 7.38 -38.67
N GLY A 14 -2.80 6.88 -39.33
CA GLY A 14 -1.41 7.31 -39.13
C GLY A 14 -0.70 6.65 -37.96
N LEU A 15 -1.17 5.50 -37.47
CA LEU A 15 -0.40 4.70 -36.50
C LEU A 15 0.83 4.09 -37.18
N GLU A 16 1.92 4.03 -36.42
CA GLU A 16 3.15 3.39 -36.88
C GLU A 16 2.93 1.89 -37.12
N GLU A 17 3.56 1.32 -38.15
CA GLU A 17 3.31 -0.05 -38.59
C GLU A 17 3.57 -1.09 -37.49
N THR A 18 4.62 -0.90 -36.71
CA THR A 18 4.95 -1.72 -35.53
C THR A 18 3.81 -1.69 -34.51
N ARG A 19 3.41 -0.49 -34.11
CA ARG A 19 2.32 -0.26 -33.15
C ARG A 19 0.97 -0.78 -33.65
N ALA A 20 0.68 -0.64 -34.94
CA ALA A 20 -0.55 -1.16 -35.55
C ALA A 20 -0.60 -2.70 -35.51
N LYS A 21 0.53 -3.38 -35.80
CA LYS A 21 0.66 -4.84 -35.69
C LYS A 21 0.50 -5.32 -34.24
N ASP A 22 1.12 -4.65 -33.29
CA ASP A 22 0.99 -4.98 -31.86
C ASP A 22 -0.45 -4.83 -31.36
N THR A 23 -1.15 -3.81 -31.87
CA THR A 23 -2.54 -3.53 -31.51
C THR A 23 -3.47 -4.65 -31.94
N ILE A 24 -3.24 -5.25 -33.11
CA ILE A 24 -4.03 -6.37 -33.65
C ILE A 24 -3.91 -7.63 -32.80
N ASN A 25 -2.75 -7.84 -32.16
CA ASN A 25 -2.54 -8.97 -31.27
C ASN A 25 -3.42 -8.88 -30.00
N ASN A 26 -3.93 -7.68 -29.67
CA ASN A 26 -4.87 -7.47 -28.58
C ASN A 26 -6.31 -7.33 -29.11
N LYS A 27 -7.08 -8.43 -29.07
CA LYS A 27 -8.47 -8.48 -29.59
C LYS A 27 -9.39 -7.41 -28.99
N LYS A 28 -9.27 -7.14 -27.68
CA LYS A 28 -10.10 -6.15 -26.98
C LYS A 28 -9.76 -4.73 -27.42
N LEU A 29 -8.47 -4.40 -27.48
CA LEU A 29 -8.01 -3.11 -27.95
C LEU A 29 -8.32 -2.90 -29.43
N THR A 30 -8.16 -3.94 -30.26
CA THR A 30 -8.52 -3.92 -31.67
C THR A 30 -9.99 -3.57 -31.85
N SER A 31 -10.89 -4.28 -31.16
CA SER A 31 -12.33 -4.01 -31.24
C SER A 31 -12.68 -2.60 -30.77
N ASN A 32 -12.08 -2.15 -29.66
CA ASN A 32 -12.31 -0.82 -29.12
C ASN A 32 -11.82 0.29 -30.06
N LEU A 33 -10.61 0.17 -30.60
CA LEU A 33 -10.03 1.17 -31.49
C LEU A 33 -10.77 1.20 -32.83
N THR A 34 -11.14 0.05 -33.40
CA THR A 34 -11.97 -0.01 -34.62
C THR A 34 -13.32 0.67 -34.38
N ALA A 35 -14.02 0.35 -33.28
CA ALA A 35 -15.29 0.99 -32.96
C ALA A 35 -15.13 2.52 -32.79
N LEU A 36 -14.04 2.96 -32.17
CA LEU A 36 -13.75 4.36 -31.94
C LEU A 36 -13.42 5.12 -33.24
N ILE A 37 -12.74 4.48 -34.20
CA ILE A 37 -12.48 5.06 -35.53
C ILE A 37 -13.80 5.25 -36.31
N HIS A 38 -14.72 4.29 -36.21
CA HIS A 38 -16.06 4.43 -36.79
C HIS A 38 -16.88 5.52 -36.10
N GLU A 39 -16.85 5.59 -34.76
CA GLU A 39 -17.53 6.63 -33.97
C GLU A 39 -16.99 8.02 -34.27
N ALA A 40 -15.67 8.15 -34.50
CA ALA A 40 -15.02 9.39 -34.90
C ALA A 40 -15.24 9.74 -36.38
N GLY A 41 -15.75 8.81 -37.21
CA GLY A 41 -16.02 9.06 -38.63
C GLY A 41 -14.76 9.22 -39.49
N VAL A 42 -13.61 8.67 -39.08
CA VAL A 42 -12.30 8.83 -39.76
C VAL A 42 -11.81 7.57 -40.47
N THR A 43 -12.74 6.73 -40.96
CA THR A 43 -12.41 5.49 -41.69
C THR A 43 -11.67 5.73 -43.01
N SER A 44 -11.82 6.91 -43.60
CA SER A 44 -11.07 7.39 -44.77
C SER A 44 -9.65 7.87 -44.45
N GLY A 45 -9.28 7.95 -43.16
CA GLY A 45 -7.98 8.39 -42.65
C GLY A 45 -8.01 9.74 -41.95
N CYS A 46 -6.97 10.04 -41.16
CA CYS A 46 -6.80 11.31 -40.47
C CYS A 46 -5.31 11.63 -40.25
N ASP A 47 -5.01 12.83 -39.73
CA ASP A 47 -3.64 13.21 -39.37
C ASP A 47 -3.06 12.28 -38.28
N ARG A 48 -1.75 12.01 -38.35
CA ARG A 48 -1.04 11.15 -37.40
C ARG A 48 -1.23 11.58 -35.95
N THR A 49 -1.32 12.88 -35.68
CA THR A 49 -1.55 13.42 -34.34
C THR A 49 -2.93 13.02 -33.82
N ILE A 50 -3.96 13.17 -34.67
CA ILE A 50 -5.34 12.78 -34.36
C ILE A 50 -5.39 11.26 -34.14
N GLY A 51 -4.76 10.46 -35.01
CA GLY A 51 -4.72 9.01 -34.84
C GLY A 51 -4.08 8.55 -33.53
N ASN A 52 -2.98 9.19 -33.12
CA ASN A 52 -2.36 8.93 -31.82
C ASN A 52 -3.31 9.28 -30.66
N TYR A 53 -4.03 10.40 -30.74
CA TYR A 53 -5.03 10.75 -29.72
C TYR A 53 -6.20 9.78 -29.69
N LEU A 54 -6.70 9.32 -30.84
CA LEU A 54 -7.73 8.27 -30.90
C LEU A 54 -7.26 6.96 -30.27
N TYR A 55 -6.00 6.59 -30.49
CA TYR A 55 -5.38 5.44 -29.83
C TYR A 55 -5.33 5.60 -28.31
N ASP A 56 -4.97 6.79 -27.83
CA ASP A 56 -4.93 7.08 -26.41
C ASP A 56 -6.33 7.11 -25.78
N VAL A 57 -7.35 7.58 -26.49
CA VAL A 57 -8.74 7.46 -26.04
C VAL A 57 -9.14 5.97 -25.97
N ALA A 58 -8.77 5.15 -26.95
CA ALA A 58 -9.09 3.72 -26.94
C ALA A 58 -8.41 2.95 -25.79
N THR A 59 -7.30 3.45 -25.26
CA THR A 59 -6.50 2.80 -24.21
C THR A 59 -6.71 3.37 -22.81
N LYS A 60 -6.95 4.68 -22.69
CA LYS A 60 -6.92 5.41 -21.41
C LYS A 60 -8.23 6.09 -21.04
N TYR A 61 -9.22 6.14 -21.93
CA TYR A 61 -10.46 6.85 -21.63
C TYR A 61 -11.20 6.21 -20.43
N PRO A 62 -11.64 7.01 -19.45
CA PRO A 62 -12.28 6.52 -18.24
C PRO A 62 -13.56 5.73 -18.53
N ALA A 63 -13.61 4.48 -18.08
CA ALA A 63 -14.73 3.57 -18.35
C ALA A 63 -16.05 4.03 -17.70
N ASN A 64 -15.98 4.76 -16.59
CA ASN A 64 -17.13 5.33 -15.89
C ASN A 64 -17.78 6.53 -16.61
N ALA A 65 -17.17 7.04 -17.70
CA ALA A 65 -17.63 8.24 -18.40
C ALA A 65 -17.86 8.04 -19.90
N LEU A 66 -18.06 6.78 -20.35
CA LEU A 66 -18.21 6.43 -21.78
C LEU A 66 -19.30 7.23 -22.50
N VAL A 67 -20.34 7.69 -21.79
CA VAL A 67 -21.42 8.53 -22.33
C VAL A 67 -20.92 9.87 -22.88
N HIS A 68 -19.78 10.37 -22.40
CA HIS A 68 -19.21 11.66 -22.83
C HIS A 68 -18.11 11.51 -23.89
N ARG A 69 -17.79 10.28 -24.30
CA ARG A 69 -16.71 10.00 -25.26
C ARG A 69 -16.90 10.73 -26.58
N GLN A 70 -18.12 10.78 -27.10
CA GLN A 70 -18.42 11.51 -28.33
C GLN A 70 -18.08 12.99 -28.25
N THR A 71 -18.27 13.63 -27.08
CA THR A 71 -17.90 15.04 -26.91
C THR A 71 -16.39 15.18 -27.04
N LEU A 72 -15.59 14.34 -26.37
CA LEU A 72 -14.13 14.40 -26.47
C LEU A 72 -13.65 14.20 -27.92
N LEU A 73 -14.23 13.24 -28.64
CA LEU A 73 -13.90 12.97 -30.04
C LEU A 73 -14.13 14.20 -30.91
N LYS A 74 -15.24 14.96 -30.73
CA LYS A 74 -15.47 16.21 -31.46
C LYS A 74 -14.38 17.26 -31.20
N TYR A 75 -13.87 17.35 -29.98
CA TYR A 75 -12.81 18.31 -29.61
C TYR A 75 -11.45 17.92 -30.17
N ILE A 76 -11.16 16.61 -30.25
CA ILE A 76 -9.95 16.09 -30.90
C ILE A 76 -10.02 16.35 -32.42
N LEU A 77 -11.14 16.04 -33.06
CA LEU A 77 -11.31 16.17 -34.51
C LEU A 77 -11.36 17.63 -34.99
N SER A 78 -11.85 18.53 -34.15
CA SER A 78 -11.84 19.98 -34.42
C SER A 78 -10.51 20.66 -34.04
N SER A 79 -9.50 19.90 -33.62
CA SER A 79 -8.20 20.40 -33.18
C SER A 79 -8.29 21.45 -32.06
N LYS A 80 -9.35 21.38 -31.24
CA LYS A 80 -9.50 22.18 -30.01
C LYS A 80 -8.63 21.63 -28.88
N ILE A 81 -8.41 20.31 -28.86
CA ILE A 81 -7.38 19.65 -28.05
C ILE A 81 -6.17 19.45 -28.95
N LYS A 82 -5.19 20.34 -28.80
CA LYS A 82 -3.97 20.39 -29.62
C LYS A 82 -2.85 19.58 -29.01
N PHE A 83 -2.71 19.63 -27.68
CA PHE A 83 -1.57 19.07 -26.96
C PHE A 83 -1.94 17.90 -26.06
N ARG A 84 -0.94 17.07 -25.76
CA ARG A 84 -1.08 15.91 -24.89
C ARG A 84 -1.58 16.27 -23.50
N SER A 85 -1.11 17.38 -22.93
CA SER A 85 -1.53 17.87 -21.61
C SER A 85 -3.04 18.16 -21.55
N GLN A 86 -3.61 18.73 -22.62
CA GLN A 86 -5.04 19.01 -22.72
C GLN A 86 -5.86 17.71 -22.78
N LEU A 87 -5.34 16.68 -23.48
CA LEU A 87 -5.98 15.36 -23.54
C LEU A 87 -5.96 14.64 -22.19
N ASP A 88 -4.83 14.68 -21.47
CA ASP A 88 -4.73 14.07 -20.14
C ASP A 88 -5.58 14.82 -19.09
N ALA A 89 -5.73 16.14 -19.22
CA ALA A 89 -6.67 16.93 -18.44
C ALA A 89 -8.13 16.55 -18.73
N ALA A 90 -8.48 16.30 -20.00
CA ALA A 90 -9.81 15.83 -20.38
C ALA A 90 -10.13 14.45 -19.80
N PHE A 91 -9.17 13.51 -19.78
CA PHE A 91 -9.37 12.22 -19.11
C PHE A 91 -9.61 12.41 -17.61
N SER A 92 -8.86 13.29 -16.96
CA SER A 92 -9.01 13.58 -15.54
C SER A 92 -10.38 14.20 -15.23
N PHE A 93 -10.84 15.13 -16.07
CA PHE A 93 -12.16 15.76 -15.95
C PHE A 93 -13.29 14.73 -16.05
N PHE A 94 -13.27 13.90 -17.10
CA PHE A 94 -14.31 12.87 -17.29
C PHE A 94 -14.26 11.76 -16.24
N ALA A 95 -13.07 11.39 -15.76
CA ALA A 95 -12.93 10.43 -14.67
C ALA A 95 -13.62 10.91 -13.38
N ASN A 96 -13.57 12.22 -13.10
CA ASN A 96 -14.19 12.83 -11.92
C ASN A 96 -15.71 12.97 -12.03
N ILE A 97 -16.24 13.19 -13.24
CA ILE A 97 -17.69 13.37 -13.49
C ILE A 97 -18.43 12.04 -13.63
N GLY A 98 -17.81 11.02 -14.24
CA GLY A 98 -18.47 9.75 -14.50
C GLY A 98 -19.64 9.88 -15.48
N LEU A 99 -20.84 9.55 -15.05
CA LEU A 99 -22.07 9.56 -15.88
C LEU A 99 -22.89 10.86 -15.74
N GLU A 100 -22.47 11.79 -14.88
CA GLU A 100 -23.22 13.03 -14.60
C GLU A 100 -23.15 14.02 -15.78
N GLU A 101 -24.22 14.78 -16.02
CA GLU A 101 -24.18 15.85 -17.02
C GLU A 101 -23.19 16.94 -16.59
N PHE A 102 -22.35 17.40 -17.52
CA PHE A 102 -21.35 18.44 -17.28
C PHE A 102 -21.64 19.70 -18.09
N LYS A 103 -21.20 20.85 -17.57
CA LYS A 103 -21.27 22.10 -18.34
C LYS A 103 -20.08 22.21 -19.27
N LEU A 104 -20.34 22.54 -20.52
CA LEU A 104 -19.31 22.66 -21.55
C LEU A 104 -18.22 23.67 -21.18
N ASN A 105 -18.59 24.79 -20.55
CA ASN A 105 -17.64 25.82 -20.13
C ASN A 105 -16.66 25.32 -19.05
N GLU A 106 -17.13 24.48 -18.11
CA GLU A 106 -16.29 23.91 -17.05
C GLU A 106 -15.29 22.90 -17.63
N PHE A 107 -15.72 22.15 -18.66
CA PHE A 107 -14.84 21.26 -19.42
C PHE A 107 -13.77 22.03 -20.21
N GLU A 108 -14.17 23.06 -20.96
CA GLU A 108 -13.25 23.87 -21.75
C GLU A 108 -12.21 24.58 -20.87
N GLU A 109 -12.62 25.10 -19.71
CA GLU A 109 -11.72 25.73 -18.73
C GLU A 109 -10.73 24.71 -18.14
N ALA A 110 -11.22 23.54 -17.68
CA ALA A 110 -10.38 22.51 -17.08
C ALA A 110 -9.34 21.93 -18.05
N CYS A 111 -9.66 21.88 -19.35
CA CYS A 111 -8.79 21.33 -20.38
C CYS A 111 -7.94 22.38 -21.09
N GLY A 112 -8.06 23.67 -20.72
CA GLY A 112 -7.36 24.77 -21.39
C GLY A 112 -7.73 24.90 -22.87
N VAL A 113 -8.97 24.61 -23.23
CA VAL A 113 -9.44 24.73 -24.62
C VAL A 113 -9.54 26.22 -24.98
N GLY A 114 -8.93 26.60 -26.11
CA GLY A 114 -8.87 28.00 -26.54
C GLY A 114 -7.84 28.84 -25.81
N VAL A 115 -7.09 28.26 -24.86
CA VAL A 115 -5.93 28.93 -24.24
C VAL A 115 -4.76 28.83 -25.20
N GLU A 116 -4.34 29.96 -25.76
CA GLU A 116 -3.12 30.08 -26.53
C GLU A 116 -2.12 30.90 -25.70
N VAL A 117 -0.98 30.28 -25.37
CA VAL A 117 0.10 30.97 -24.67
C VAL A 117 0.97 31.65 -25.73
N PRO A 118 1.06 33.00 -25.75
CA PRO A 118 1.88 33.71 -26.73
C PRO A 118 3.35 33.29 -26.64
N VAL A 119 4.04 33.25 -27.78
CA VAL A 119 5.46 32.88 -27.82
C VAL A 119 6.29 33.84 -26.98
N GLU A 120 5.92 35.11 -26.95
CA GLU A 120 6.59 36.14 -26.12
C GLU A 120 6.47 35.85 -24.63
N ASP A 121 5.35 35.29 -24.18
CA ASP A 121 5.15 34.91 -22.77
C ASP A 121 5.91 33.64 -22.42
N ILE A 122 6.02 32.70 -23.36
CA ILE A 122 6.89 31.52 -23.24
C ILE A 122 8.34 31.98 -23.13
N GLU A 123 8.83 32.79 -24.06
CA GLU A 123 10.19 33.34 -24.07
C GLU A 123 10.51 34.11 -22.80
N ARG A 124 9.63 35.02 -22.37
CA ARG A 124 9.80 35.76 -21.11
C ARG A 124 9.92 34.82 -19.93
N THR A 125 9.05 33.82 -19.84
CA THR A 125 9.06 32.88 -18.71
C THR A 125 10.28 31.95 -18.73
N VAL A 126 10.74 31.54 -19.91
CA VAL A 126 12.00 30.79 -20.08
C VAL A 126 13.16 31.68 -19.61
N ASN A 127 13.24 32.92 -20.07
CA ASN A 127 14.31 33.85 -19.67
C ASN A 127 14.32 34.09 -18.16
N ASP A 128 13.16 34.35 -17.55
CA ASP A 128 13.02 34.55 -16.11
C ASP A 128 13.50 33.31 -15.33
N ILE A 129 13.09 32.10 -15.76
CA ILE A 129 13.50 30.85 -15.10
C ILE A 129 15.02 30.63 -15.23
N PHE A 130 15.62 30.94 -16.38
CA PHE A 130 17.05 30.77 -16.59
C PHE A 130 17.88 31.80 -15.81
N GLU A 131 17.44 33.05 -15.71
CA GLU A 131 18.10 34.05 -14.87
C GLU A 131 17.94 33.74 -13.38
N ASP A 132 16.74 33.39 -12.92
CA ASP A 132 16.48 33.04 -11.51
C ASP A 132 17.27 31.81 -11.04
N ASN A 133 17.59 30.89 -11.96
CA ASN A 133 18.29 29.63 -11.64
C ASN A 133 19.70 29.56 -12.21
N LYS A 134 20.25 30.67 -12.72
CA LYS A 134 21.53 30.70 -13.45
C LYS A 134 22.69 30.02 -12.72
N SER A 135 22.78 30.25 -11.41
CA SER A 135 23.80 29.63 -10.54
C SER A 135 23.68 28.10 -10.48
N VAL A 136 22.45 27.59 -10.36
CA VAL A 136 22.14 26.15 -10.34
C VAL A 136 22.38 25.52 -11.71
N ILE A 137 22.07 26.23 -12.79
CA ILE A 137 22.28 25.75 -14.17
C ILE A 137 23.78 25.62 -14.46
N LEU A 138 24.60 26.59 -14.06
CA LEU A 138 26.06 26.51 -14.22
C LEU A 138 26.67 25.36 -13.38
N GLU A 139 26.15 25.11 -12.18
CA GLU A 139 26.62 24.04 -11.29
C GLU A 139 26.21 22.64 -11.77
N GLN A 140 24.95 22.47 -12.18
CA GLN A 140 24.38 21.16 -12.54
C GLN A 140 24.42 20.89 -14.06
N ARG A 141 24.85 21.87 -14.85
CA ARG A 141 24.87 21.85 -16.32
C ARG A 141 23.57 21.29 -16.90
N TYR A 142 23.64 20.34 -17.84
CA TYR A 142 22.49 19.76 -18.52
C TYR A 142 21.57 18.92 -17.61
N ARG A 143 22.00 18.58 -16.37
CA ARG A 143 21.19 17.83 -15.39
C ARG A 143 20.09 18.69 -14.75
N SER A 144 20.21 20.01 -14.84
CA SER A 144 19.21 20.97 -14.34
C SER A 144 17.89 20.96 -15.14
N SER A 145 17.92 20.44 -16.38
CA SER A 145 16.81 20.48 -17.34
C SER A 145 15.47 19.97 -16.80
N GLY A 146 15.46 18.89 -16.01
CA GLY A 146 14.23 18.36 -15.39
C GLY A 146 13.59 19.31 -14.39
N THR A 147 14.40 20.00 -13.57
CA THR A 147 13.92 20.96 -12.57
C THR A 147 13.36 22.22 -13.24
N LEU A 148 14.06 22.72 -14.25
CA LEU A 148 13.64 23.91 -15.00
C LEU A 148 12.34 23.66 -15.78
N ASN A 149 12.22 22.50 -16.44
CA ASN A 149 10.99 22.08 -17.13
C ASN A 149 9.80 22.06 -16.17
N ARG A 150 9.97 21.51 -14.97
CA ARG A 150 8.90 21.47 -13.96
C ARG A 150 8.46 22.87 -13.52
N LEU A 151 9.38 23.81 -13.38
CA LEU A 151 9.06 25.20 -13.01
C LEU A 151 8.25 25.90 -14.11
N PHE A 152 8.60 25.65 -15.38
CA PHE A 152 7.91 26.23 -16.53
C PHE A 152 6.49 25.69 -16.66
N TRP A 153 6.32 24.35 -16.69
CA TRP A 153 5.01 23.73 -16.89
C TRP A 153 4.01 24.01 -15.77
N ARG A 154 4.48 24.40 -14.57
CA ARG A 154 3.61 24.90 -13.49
C ARG A 154 3.00 26.27 -13.79
N LYS A 155 3.72 27.14 -14.52
CA LYS A 155 3.23 28.48 -14.90
C LYS A 155 2.40 28.45 -16.18
N HIS A 156 2.81 27.66 -17.17
CA HIS A 156 2.16 27.58 -18.48
C HIS A 156 1.84 26.12 -18.87
N PRO A 157 0.82 25.49 -18.26
CA PRO A 157 0.48 24.08 -18.50
C PRO A 157 0.01 23.78 -19.93
N TRP A 158 -0.42 24.82 -20.66
CA TRP A 158 -0.99 24.73 -22.01
C TRP A 158 -0.08 25.31 -23.12
N ALA A 159 1.17 25.67 -22.79
CA ALA A 159 2.12 26.17 -23.77
C ALA A 159 2.52 25.11 -24.81
N ASP A 160 2.92 25.56 -26.00
CA ASP A 160 3.38 24.66 -27.06
C ASP A 160 4.69 23.95 -26.65
N PRO A 161 4.69 22.62 -26.46
CA PRO A 161 5.85 21.89 -25.98
C PRO A 161 7.02 21.90 -26.96
N THR A 162 6.77 22.11 -28.24
CA THR A 162 7.82 22.20 -29.27
C THR A 162 8.59 23.49 -29.12
N ILE A 163 7.88 24.61 -28.98
CA ILE A 163 8.46 25.94 -28.80
C ILE A 163 9.22 26.00 -27.47
N VAL A 164 8.63 25.48 -26.40
CA VAL A 164 9.27 25.39 -25.07
C VAL A 164 10.58 24.60 -25.16
N LYS A 165 10.56 23.42 -25.79
CA LYS A 165 11.75 22.60 -25.95
C LYS A 165 12.83 23.31 -26.76
N GLN A 166 12.48 23.96 -27.88
CA GLN A 166 13.43 24.70 -28.71
C GLN A 166 14.09 25.84 -27.94
N LEU A 167 13.31 26.61 -27.18
CA LEU A 167 13.84 27.73 -26.38
C LEU A 167 14.71 27.24 -25.23
N PHE A 168 14.32 26.17 -24.54
CA PHE A 168 15.12 25.56 -23.48
C PHE A 168 16.43 24.99 -24.00
N ASP A 169 16.40 24.24 -25.11
CA ASP A 169 17.60 23.65 -25.72
C ASP A 169 18.54 24.74 -26.22
N ALA A 170 18.00 25.79 -26.87
CA ALA A 170 18.78 26.95 -27.32
C ALA A 170 19.43 27.71 -26.16
N LYS A 171 18.67 27.99 -25.08
CA LYS A 171 19.19 28.69 -23.90
C LYS A 171 20.20 27.88 -23.11
N LEU A 172 20.00 26.56 -22.98
CA LEU A 172 20.98 25.68 -22.36
C LEU A 172 22.26 25.61 -23.17
N LEU A 173 22.15 25.52 -24.50
CA LEU A 173 23.32 25.52 -25.39
C LEU A 173 24.08 26.85 -25.34
N GLU A 174 23.36 27.98 -25.35
CA GLU A 174 23.94 29.33 -25.21
C GLU A 174 24.71 29.48 -23.89
N LEU A 175 24.15 28.97 -22.79
CA LEU A 175 24.72 29.15 -21.45
C LEU A 175 25.82 28.12 -21.11
N LEU A 176 25.74 26.88 -21.61
CA LEU A 176 26.58 25.76 -21.17
C LEU A 176 27.55 25.23 -22.24
N GLY A 177 27.35 25.55 -23.52
CA GLY A 177 28.08 24.94 -24.63
C GLY A 177 27.68 23.47 -24.87
N GLU A 178 28.39 22.75 -25.75
CA GLU A 178 28.03 21.37 -26.12
C GLU A 178 28.00 20.38 -24.93
N LYS A 179 27.17 19.34 -25.04
CA LYS A 179 27.08 18.25 -24.04
C LYS A 179 28.38 17.43 -24.01
N THR A 180 28.88 17.17 -22.82
CA THR A 180 30.09 16.36 -22.58
C THR A 180 29.75 15.06 -21.85
N ALA A 181 30.67 14.08 -21.84
CA ALA A 181 30.47 12.81 -21.14
C ALA A 181 30.20 12.98 -19.63
N ALA A 182 30.78 14.03 -19.02
CA ALA A 182 30.54 14.38 -17.62
C ALA A 182 29.07 14.73 -17.34
N ASP A 183 28.31 15.26 -18.31
CA ASP A 183 26.90 15.61 -18.12
C ASP A 183 26.01 14.35 -17.89
N ASN A 184 26.48 13.16 -18.27
CA ASN A 184 25.76 11.89 -18.14
C ASN A 184 26.07 11.10 -16.84
N GLU A 185 27.04 11.54 -16.05
CA GLU A 185 27.37 10.91 -14.76
C GLU A 185 26.38 11.33 -13.65
N LYS A 186 26.11 10.48 -12.65
CA LYS A 186 25.22 10.82 -11.52
C LYS A 186 26.00 11.57 -10.43
N PRO A 187 25.58 12.77 -9.98
CA PRO A 187 26.33 13.52 -8.98
C PRO A 187 26.18 12.96 -7.54
N PRO A 188 27.22 13.08 -6.70
CA PRO A 188 27.13 12.89 -5.25
C PRO A 188 26.49 14.11 -4.57
N LYS A 189 25.65 13.90 -3.54
CA LYS A 189 24.78 14.94 -2.93
C LYS A 189 25.50 15.81 -1.90
N THR A 190 25.42 17.13 -2.03
CA THR A 190 25.73 18.13 -0.99
C THR A 190 24.54 19.07 -0.69
N LYS A 191 24.31 19.34 0.60
CA LYS A 191 23.19 20.07 1.24
C LYS A 191 23.19 21.59 0.97
N LYS A 192 22.00 22.22 0.82
CA LYS A 192 21.73 23.66 1.09
C LYS A 192 20.25 23.92 1.45
N GLU A 193 19.99 24.94 2.29
CA GLU A 193 18.74 25.28 3.01
C GLU A 193 17.83 26.38 2.36
N LYS A 194 16.49 26.29 2.65
CA LYS A 194 15.36 27.28 2.80
C LYS A 194 15.06 28.34 1.71
N PRO A 195 13.78 28.76 1.38
CA PRO A 195 12.71 29.25 2.30
C PRO A 195 11.20 29.05 1.90
N LEU A 196 10.28 29.53 2.77
CA LEU A 196 8.79 29.41 2.80
C LEU A 196 7.98 30.33 1.84
N LYS A 197 6.75 29.93 1.38
CA LYS A 197 5.52 30.78 1.19
C LYS A 197 4.21 30.05 0.69
N ILE A 198 3.17 30.08 1.55
CA ILE A 198 1.72 30.48 1.46
C ILE A 198 0.76 30.07 0.28
N LYS A 199 -0.31 29.29 0.64
CA LYS A 199 -1.80 29.20 0.31
C LYS A 199 -2.34 29.27 -1.16
N ASP A 200 -3.43 28.60 -1.60
CA ASP A 200 -4.84 28.51 -1.10
C ASP A 200 -5.73 27.40 -1.78
N LYS A 201 -6.75 26.90 -1.04
CA LYS A 201 -8.12 26.32 -1.39
C LYS A 201 -8.27 25.14 -2.37
N ALA A 202 -9.29 24.25 -2.33
CA ALA A 202 -10.37 23.81 -1.42
C ALA A 202 -10.94 22.51 -2.05
N VAL A 203 -11.29 21.45 -1.28
CA VAL A 203 -11.91 20.23 -1.83
C VAL A 203 -13.08 19.77 -0.96
N ALA A 204 -14.22 19.57 -1.61
CA ALA A 204 -15.45 19.00 -1.07
C ALA A 204 -15.34 17.46 -1.02
N VAL A 205 -15.82 16.87 0.07
CA VAL A 205 -15.80 15.42 0.32
C VAL A 205 -17.09 14.81 -0.24
N ALA A 206 -16.98 13.92 -1.23
CA ALA A 206 -18.07 13.08 -1.71
C ALA A 206 -17.88 11.63 -1.23
N THR A 207 -18.92 11.09 -0.61
CA THR A 207 -18.99 9.73 -0.04
C THR A 207 -19.17 8.68 -1.15
N PRO A 208 -18.49 7.51 -1.15
CA PRO A 208 -18.68 6.50 -2.19
C PRO A 208 -19.98 5.70 -1.99
N VAL A 209 -20.73 5.54 -3.08
CA VAL A 209 -21.90 4.66 -3.20
C VAL A 209 -21.44 3.20 -3.33
N GLN A 210 -22.06 2.29 -2.57
CA GLN A 210 -21.79 0.84 -2.61
C GLN A 210 -22.21 0.23 -3.95
N GLN A 211 -21.23 -0.35 -4.67
CA GLN A 211 -21.45 -1.25 -5.81
C GLN A 211 -21.73 -2.68 -5.30
N SER A 212 -22.55 -3.45 -6.01
CA SER A 212 -22.94 -4.83 -5.69
C SER A 212 -21.74 -5.79 -5.60
N GLU A 213 -21.81 -6.76 -4.67
CA GLU A 213 -20.70 -7.67 -4.33
C GLU A 213 -20.26 -8.61 -5.48
N GLU A 214 -21.13 -8.90 -6.46
CA GLU A 214 -20.82 -9.83 -7.57
C GLU A 214 -19.94 -9.21 -8.67
N ASP A 215 -19.97 -7.89 -8.88
CA ASP A 215 -19.19 -7.20 -9.94
C ASP A 215 -17.72 -6.90 -9.53
N LEU A 216 -17.33 -7.23 -8.30
CA LEU A 216 -16.05 -6.85 -7.70
C LEU A 216 -15.18 -8.04 -7.27
N ASN A 217 -15.44 -9.26 -7.74
CA ASN A 217 -14.62 -10.41 -7.35
C ASN A 217 -13.20 -10.30 -7.96
N PRO A 218 -12.15 -10.01 -7.14
CA PRO A 218 -10.81 -9.75 -7.66
C PRO A 218 -10.10 -11.01 -8.17
N PHE A 219 -10.68 -12.20 -7.93
CA PHE A 219 -10.09 -13.49 -8.28
C PHE A 219 -10.50 -13.99 -9.67
N LEU A 220 -11.39 -13.29 -10.38
CA LEU A 220 -11.83 -13.67 -11.73
C LEU A 220 -10.74 -13.61 -12.79
N ILE A 221 -9.62 -12.94 -12.49
CA ILE A 221 -8.47 -12.81 -13.39
C ILE A 221 -7.64 -14.10 -13.51
N PHE A 222 -7.81 -15.05 -12.59
CA PHE A 222 -6.98 -16.25 -12.53
C PHE A 222 -7.58 -17.39 -13.38
N PRO A 223 -6.77 -18.08 -14.19
CA PRO A 223 -7.24 -19.20 -15.01
C PRO A 223 -7.64 -20.41 -14.15
N SER A 224 -8.39 -21.33 -14.75
CA SER A 224 -8.68 -22.62 -14.11
C SER A 224 -7.45 -23.54 -14.13
N PRO A 225 -7.25 -24.46 -13.15
CA PRO A 225 -6.11 -25.38 -13.14
C PRO A 225 -5.96 -26.22 -14.42
N GLU A 226 -7.06 -26.53 -15.09
CA GLU A 226 -7.11 -27.27 -16.35
C GLU A 226 -6.44 -26.51 -17.51
N GLU A 227 -6.30 -25.19 -17.40
CA GLU A 227 -5.67 -24.34 -18.40
C GLU A 227 -4.13 -24.29 -18.27
N ASN A 228 -3.55 -24.93 -17.25
CA ASN A 228 -2.10 -24.98 -17.00
C ASN A 228 -1.31 -25.80 -18.05
N LEU A 229 -1.85 -26.03 -19.26
CA LEU A 229 -1.13 -26.52 -20.45
C LEU A 229 -0.58 -25.39 -21.33
N LYS A 230 -1.07 -24.16 -21.14
CA LYS A 230 -0.63 -23.01 -21.93
C LYS A 230 0.86 -22.73 -21.65
N VAL A 231 1.53 -22.10 -22.61
CA VAL A 231 2.91 -21.63 -22.42
C VAL A 231 2.91 -20.59 -21.31
N HIS A 232 3.61 -20.90 -20.22
CA HIS A 232 3.69 -20.05 -19.04
C HIS A 232 4.70 -18.91 -19.23
N THR A 233 5.82 -19.22 -19.88
CA THR A 233 6.87 -18.24 -20.20
C THR A 233 7.71 -18.70 -21.40
N GLU A 234 8.37 -17.74 -22.02
CA GLU A 234 9.39 -17.96 -23.04
C GLU A 234 10.75 -17.55 -22.48
N ILE A 235 11.72 -18.46 -22.53
CA ILE A 235 13.09 -18.22 -22.08
C ILE A 235 13.98 -18.08 -23.30
N TYR A 236 14.60 -16.91 -23.40
CA TYR A 236 15.52 -16.57 -24.48
C TYR A 236 16.94 -16.91 -24.05
N PHE A 237 17.53 -17.92 -24.69
CA PHE A 237 18.92 -18.30 -24.51
C PHE A 237 19.81 -17.59 -25.51
N SER A 238 21.06 -17.38 -25.14
CA SER A 238 22.07 -16.71 -25.98
C SER A 238 22.48 -17.53 -27.20
N LYS A 239 22.42 -18.86 -27.11
CA LYS A 239 22.90 -19.79 -28.15
C LYS A 239 21.84 -20.82 -28.58
N ASP A 240 20.79 -20.98 -27.79
CA ASP A 240 19.75 -22.00 -28.03
C ASP A 240 18.44 -21.37 -28.51
N PRO A 241 17.55 -22.15 -29.15
CA PRO A 241 16.22 -21.70 -29.51
C PRO A 241 15.43 -21.26 -28.27
N VAL A 242 14.43 -20.41 -28.47
CA VAL A 242 13.51 -19.97 -27.41
C VAL A 242 12.83 -21.18 -26.76
N LEU A 243 13.05 -21.36 -25.46
CA LEU A 243 12.42 -22.42 -24.70
C LEU A 243 11.03 -21.97 -24.24
N ARG A 244 10.00 -22.65 -24.75
CA ARG A 244 8.60 -22.42 -24.36
C ARG A 244 8.22 -23.37 -23.24
N CYS A 245 8.17 -22.85 -22.01
CA CYS A 245 7.88 -23.65 -20.84
C CYS A 245 6.37 -23.90 -20.71
N CYS A 246 5.95 -25.16 -20.82
CA CYS A 246 4.58 -25.60 -20.57
C CYS A 246 4.57 -27.01 -19.96
N ASN A 247 3.45 -27.39 -19.37
CA ASN A 247 3.21 -28.76 -18.94
C ASN A 247 2.87 -29.65 -20.13
N THR A 248 3.29 -30.92 -20.07
CA THR A 248 2.76 -31.94 -20.97
C THR A 248 1.35 -32.35 -20.52
N LYS A 249 0.56 -32.92 -21.44
CA LYS A 249 -0.78 -33.43 -21.11
C LYS A 249 -0.74 -34.49 -20.01
N GLU A 250 0.22 -35.41 -20.07
CA GLU A 250 0.41 -36.45 -19.06
C GLU A 250 0.73 -35.87 -17.68
N MET A 251 1.62 -34.86 -17.60
CA MET A 251 1.92 -34.18 -16.35
C MET A 251 0.70 -33.47 -15.78
N LEU A 252 -0.07 -32.77 -16.61
CA LEU A 252 -1.29 -32.11 -16.14
C LEU A 252 -2.34 -33.14 -15.69
N ASP A 253 -2.55 -34.23 -16.43
CA ASP A 253 -3.52 -35.26 -16.06
C ASP A 253 -3.16 -35.90 -14.70
N LYS A 254 -1.86 -36.16 -14.45
CA LYS A 254 -1.36 -36.63 -13.15
C LYS A 254 -1.62 -35.61 -12.05
N HIS A 255 -1.34 -34.33 -12.33
CA HIS A 255 -1.57 -33.23 -11.40
C HIS A 255 -3.05 -33.05 -11.06
N LEU A 256 -3.93 -32.96 -12.06
CA LEU A 256 -5.38 -32.84 -11.88
C LEU A 256 -5.97 -34.02 -11.13
N LYS A 257 -5.44 -35.23 -11.32
CA LYS A 257 -5.82 -36.40 -10.53
C LYS A 257 -5.39 -36.28 -9.07
N ALA A 258 -4.22 -35.71 -8.79
CA ALA A 258 -3.73 -35.49 -7.42
C ALA A 258 -4.47 -34.37 -6.69
N THR A 259 -4.90 -33.32 -7.42
CA THR A 259 -5.59 -32.15 -6.87
C THR A 259 -7.12 -32.24 -6.96
N GLU A 260 -7.64 -33.23 -7.68
CA GLU A 260 -9.06 -33.37 -8.04
C GLU A 260 -9.60 -32.12 -8.77
N GLY A 261 -8.74 -31.42 -9.52
CA GLY A 261 -9.08 -30.16 -10.20
C GLY A 261 -9.25 -28.95 -9.28
N ARG A 262 -8.99 -29.09 -7.97
CA ARG A 262 -9.11 -27.97 -7.01
C ARG A 262 -7.95 -27.00 -7.13
N PHE A 263 -8.18 -25.75 -6.70
CA PHE A 263 -7.12 -24.75 -6.62
C PHE A 263 -6.17 -25.08 -5.47
N PHE A 264 -4.86 -25.03 -5.71
CA PHE A 264 -3.82 -25.13 -4.68
C PHE A 264 -2.93 -23.90 -4.74
N THR A 265 -2.88 -23.15 -3.64
CA THR A 265 -2.02 -21.98 -3.45
C THR A 265 -1.12 -22.18 -2.23
N ARG A 266 -0.17 -21.26 -2.01
CA ARG A 266 0.60 -21.21 -0.77
C ARG A 266 0.92 -19.79 -0.37
N PHE A 267 0.96 -19.54 0.93
CA PHE A 267 1.57 -18.37 1.55
C PHE A 267 2.92 -18.81 2.15
N PRO A 268 4.07 -18.40 1.55
CA PRO A 268 5.38 -18.88 1.98
C PRO A 268 6.22 -17.84 2.73
N PRO A 269 5.92 -17.48 3.99
CA PRO A 269 6.71 -16.49 4.73
C PRO A 269 8.04 -17.07 5.24
N GLU A 270 9.09 -16.24 5.23
CA GLU A 270 10.33 -16.52 5.95
C GLU A 270 10.10 -16.31 7.47
N PRO A 271 10.42 -17.28 8.35
CA PRO A 271 10.19 -17.18 9.79
C PRO A 271 11.34 -16.46 10.49
N ASN A 272 11.66 -15.26 10.01
CA ASN A 272 12.81 -14.47 10.46
C ASN A 272 12.43 -13.03 10.84
N GLY A 273 11.14 -12.69 10.88
CA GLY A 273 10.64 -11.38 11.26
C GLY A 273 9.13 -11.31 11.36
N TYR A 274 8.62 -10.18 11.87
CA TYR A 274 7.19 -9.95 12.05
C TYR A 274 6.52 -9.56 10.73
N LEU A 275 5.31 -10.11 10.50
CA LEU A 275 4.49 -9.76 9.35
C LEU A 275 3.99 -8.31 9.43
N HIS A 276 3.81 -7.71 8.27
CA HIS A 276 3.34 -6.33 8.09
C HIS A 276 2.19 -6.25 7.09
N ILE A 277 1.57 -5.09 6.92
CA ILE A 277 0.37 -4.90 6.09
C ILE A 277 0.54 -5.42 4.65
N GLY A 278 1.73 -5.32 4.05
CA GLY A 278 2.03 -5.96 2.76
C GLY A 278 1.80 -7.48 2.74
N HIS A 279 2.07 -8.18 3.84
CA HIS A 279 1.80 -9.61 3.99
C HIS A 279 0.30 -9.90 4.11
N ALA A 280 -0.52 -8.95 4.58
CA ALA A 280 -1.98 -9.12 4.52
C ALA A 280 -2.48 -9.20 3.08
N LYS A 281 -1.88 -8.45 2.14
CA LYS A 281 -2.17 -8.62 0.70
C LYS A 281 -1.75 -10.00 0.20
N ALA A 282 -0.58 -10.48 0.59
CA ALA A 282 -0.12 -11.82 0.21
C ALA A 282 -1.03 -12.95 0.73
N MET A 283 -1.47 -12.84 1.98
CA MET A 283 -2.44 -13.77 2.57
C MET A 283 -3.80 -13.69 1.86
N PHE A 284 -4.33 -12.48 1.64
CA PHE A 284 -5.59 -12.28 0.94
C PHE A 284 -5.56 -12.87 -0.48
N VAL A 285 -4.47 -12.68 -1.21
CA VAL A 285 -4.31 -13.22 -2.56
C VAL A 285 -4.23 -14.76 -2.53
N SER A 286 -3.44 -15.33 -1.63
CA SER A 286 -3.17 -16.77 -1.59
C SER A 286 -4.33 -17.56 -0.96
N PHE A 287 -4.69 -17.24 0.28
CA PHE A 287 -5.80 -17.89 0.98
C PHE A 287 -7.15 -17.49 0.40
N GLY A 288 -7.32 -16.23 -0.02
CA GLY A 288 -8.57 -15.75 -0.59
C GLY A 288 -8.91 -16.43 -1.91
N LEU A 289 -7.94 -16.63 -2.81
CA LEU A 289 -8.19 -17.38 -4.07
C LEU A 289 -8.62 -18.81 -3.78
N ALA A 290 -7.90 -19.51 -2.89
CA ALA A 290 -8.27 -20.87 -2.50
C ALA A 290 -9.67 -20.93 -1.88
N LYS A 291 -9.97 -20.04 -0.93
CA LYS A 291 -11.28 -19.99 -0.27
C LYS A 291 -12.43 -19.71 -1.25
N GLU A 292 -12.24 -18.74 -2.14
CA GLU A 292 -13.24 -18.33 -3.12
C GLU A 292 -13.55 -19.44 -4.15
N LYS A 293 -12.54 -20.23 -4.51
CA LYS A 293 -12.66 -21.29 -5.52
C LYS A 293 -12.82 -22.70 -4.92
N GLY A 294 -13.05 -22.82 -3.62
CA GLY A 294 -13.18 -24.13 -2.95
C GLY A 294 -11.91 -24.98 -2.97
N GLY A 295 -10.75 -24.34 -3.02
CA GLY A 295 -9.42 -24.93 -3.05
C GLY A 295 -8.74 -25.06 -1.68
N CYS A 296 -7.43 -25.29 -1.71
CA CYS A 296 -6.56 -25.49 -0.55
C CYS A 296 -5.39 -24.50 -0.59
N CYS A 297 -5.02 -23.94 0.56
CA CYS A 297 -3.86 -23.06 0.68
C CYS A 297 -2.90 -23.59 1.74
N TYR A 298 -1.64 -23.82 1.36
CA TYR A 298 -0.57 -24.15 2.29
C TYR A 298 -0.08 -22.91 3.04
N LEU A 299 0.19 -23.05 4.34
CA LEU A 299 1.10 -22.16 5.05
C LEU A 299 2.47 -22.84 5.04
N ARG A 300 3.36 -22.38 4.17
CA ARG A 300 4.68 -23.02 4.02
C ARG A 300 5.75 -22.13 4.62
N PHE A 301 6.42 -22.57 5.68
CA PHE A 301 7.56 -21.82 6.17
C PHE A 301 8.74 -21.96 5.20
N ASP A 302 9.26 -20.83 4.73
CA ASP A 302 10.51 -20.80 3.98
C ASP A 302 11.68 -20.80 4.96
N ASP A 303 11.97 -22.00 5.44
CA ASP A 303 13.00 -22.31 6.41
C ASP A 303 14.23 -22.90 5.68
N THR A 304 14.74 -22.16 4.70
CA THR A 304 15.96 -22.58 3.96
C THR A 304 17.25 -22.11 4.63
N ASN A 305 17.18 -21.21 5.62
CA ASN A 305 18.34 -20.58 6.22
C ASN A 305 18.42 -20.86 7.73
N PRO A 306 19.29 -21.79 8.18
CA PRO A 306 19.32 -22.24 9.57
C PRO A 306 19.68 -21.14 10.59
N GLU A 307 20.30 -20.03 10.17
CA GLU A 307 20.70 -18.93 11.07
C GLU A 307 19.59 -17.90 11.32
N ALA A 308 18.64 -17.77 10.40
CA ALA A 308 17.66 -16.67 10.42
C ALA A 308 16.38 -17.01 11.19
N GLU A 309 16.15 -18.29 11.41
CA GLU A 309 14.87 -18.81 11.88
C GLU A 309 14.77 -18.78 13.40
N LYS A 310 13.61 -18.35 13.90
CA LYS A 310 13.32 -18.40 15.34
C LYS A 310 11.91 -18.93 15.56
N LYS A 311 11.77 -19.77 16.57
CA LYS A 311 10.47 -20.28 17.02
C LYS A 311 9.47 -19.15 17.31
N GLU A 312 9.93 -18.03 17.88
CA GLU A 312 9.08 -16.87 18.14
C GLU A 312 8.36 -16.33 16.89
N TYR A 313 9.03 -16.36 15.72
CA TYR A 313 8.46 -15.85 14.48
C TYR A 313 7.50 -16.86 13.87
N ILE A 314 7.78 -18.15 13.98
CA ILE A 314 6.88 -19.23 13.55
C ILE A 314 5.56 -19.12 14.32
N ASP A 315 5.63 -19.15 15.65
CA ASP A 315 4.47 -19.08 16.54
C ASP A 315 3.64 -17.81 16.26
N HIS A 316 4.32 -16.67 16.07
CA HIS A 316 3.66 -15.40 15.76
C HIS A 316 3.02 -15.37 14.36
N ILE A 317 3.67 -15.93 13.34
CA ILE A 317 3.10 -16.01 11.98
C ILE A 317 1.81 -16.83 12.01
N GLU A 318 1.81 -17.98 12.68
CA GLU A 318 0.60 -18.82 12.83
C GLU A 318 -0.52 -18.05 13.56
N GLU A 319 -0.19 -17.35 14.65
CA GLU A 319 -1.14 -16.53 15.38
C GLU A 319 -1.77 -15.45 14.48
N ILE A 320 -0.95 -14.76 13.67
CA ILE A 320 -1.42 -13.73 12.76
C ILE A 320 -2.26 -14.29 11.62
N VAL A 321 -1.88 -15.42 11.03
CA VAL A 321 -2.67 -16.11 9.99
C VAL A 321 -4.06 -16.43 10.53
N LYS A 322 -4.13 -17.00 11.74
CA LYS A 322 -5.39 -17.29 12.43
C LYS A 322 -6.19 -16.03 12.74
N TRP A 323 -5.54 -14.98 13.28
CA TRP A 323 -6.18 -13.70 13.58
C TRP A 323 -6.76 -13.02 12.33
N MET A 324 -6.06 -13.14 11.19
CA MET A 324 -6.51 -12.63 9.90
C MET A 324 -7.74 -13.37 9.32
N GLY A 325 -8.16 -14.46 9.96
CA GLY A 325 -9.33 -15.25 9.58
C GLY A 325 -9.03 -16.30 8.50
N TRP A 326 -7.76 -16.67 8.34
CA TRP A 326 -7.32 -17.70 7.40
C TRP A 326 -7.06 -19.03 8.12
N GLU A 327 -7.39 -20.12 7.45
CA GLU A 327 -7.14 -21.48 7.92
C GLU A 327 -6.29 -22.21 6.88
N PRO A 328 -5.03 -22.56 7.21
CA PRO A 328 -4.21 -23.37 6.32
C PRO A 328 -4.79 -24.75 6.11
N PHE A 329 -4.81 -25.22 4.86
CA PHE A 329 -5.09 -26.62 4.54
C PHE A 329 -4.06 -27.55 5.21
N LYS A 330 -2.79 -27.15 5.14
CA LYS A 330 -1.67 -27.82 5.80
C LYS A 330 -0.57 -26.79 6.09
N ILE A 331 0.12 -27.00 7.21
CA ILE A 331 1.35 -26.29 7.54
C ILE A 331 2.52 -27.18 7.13
N THR A 332 3.43 -26.65 6.32
CA THR A 332 4.60 -27.36 5.81
C THR A 332 5.85 -26.52 6.00
N TYR A 333 7.00 -27.17 5.97
CA TYR A 333 8.31 -26.54 6.03
C TYR A 333 9.07 -26.87 4.75
N THR A 334 9.81 -25.93 4.19
CA THR A 334 10.70 -26.23 3.06
C THR A 334 11.73 -27.30 3.43
N SER A 335 12.14 -27.34 4.70
CA SER A 335 13.01 -28.36 5.25
C SER A 335 12.42 -29.78 5.28
N ASP A 336 11.08 -29.93 5.22
CA ASP A 336 10.42 -31.24 5.04
C ASP A 336 10.86 -31.91 3.74
N TYR A 337 11.24 -31.11 2.74
CA TYR A 337 11.59 -31.52 1.39
C TYR A 337 13.10 -31.59 1.13
N PHE A 338 13.97 -31.39 2.14
CA PHE A 338 15.42 -31.36 1.92
C PHE A 338 15.96 -32.65 1.28
N GLN A 339 15.36 -33.80 1.59
CA GLN A 339 15.77 -35.06 0.96
C GLN A 339 15.42 -35.07 -0.54
N ASP A 340 14.19 -34.74 -0.92
CA ASP A 340 13.77 -34.65 -2.32
C ASP A 340 14.59 -33.60 -3.08
N LEU A 341 14.82 -32.44 -2.44
CA LEU A 341 15.65 -31.36 -2.99
C LEU A 341 17.10 -31.81 -3.20
N TYR A 342 17.67 -32.64 -2.33
CA TYR A 342 19.01 -33.17 -2.51
C TYR A 342 19.08 -34.16 -3.68
N GLU A 343 18.11 -35.07 -3.77
CA GLU A 343 18.04 -36.06 -4.85
C GLU A 343 17.84 -35.40 -6.21
N LEU A 344 17.00 -34.37 -6.29
CA LEU A 344 16.83 -33.57 -7.50
C LEU A 344 18.09 -32.77 -7.85
N ALA A 345 18.90 -32.36 -6.87
CA ALA A 345 20.17 -31.67 -7.14
C ALA A 345 21.21 -32.63 -7.72
N VAL A 346 21.26 -33.86 -7.19
CA VAL A 346 22.07 -34.95 -7.76
C VAL A 346 21.64 -35.25 -9.19
N GLU A 347 20.33 -35.31 -9.45
CA GLU A 347 19.80 -35.52 -10.81
C GLU A 347 20.15 -34.36 -11.74
N LEU A 348 20.10 -33.12 -11.25
CA LEU A 348 20.51 -31.94 -12.02
C LEU A 348 21.99 -32.01 -12.44
N ILE A 349 22.87 -32.50 -11.56
CA ILE A 349 24.29 -32.75 -11.88
C ILE A 349 24.41 -33.87 -12.92
N ARG A 350 23.68 -34.98 -12.77
CA ARG A 350 23.69 -36.12 -13.72
C ARG A 350 23.27 -35.71 -15.13
N ARG A 351 22.35 -34.76 -15.25
CA ARG A 351 21.91 -34.19 -16.53
C ARG A 351 22.83 -33.09 -17.07
N ASP A 352 23.99 -32.86 -16.45
CA ASP A 352 24.94 -31.78 -16.78
C ASP A 352 24.31 -30.37 -16.72
N HIS A 353 23.39 -30.16 -15.78
CA HIS A 353 22.75 -28.86 -15.55
C HIS A 353 23.11 -28.25 -14.19
N ALA A 354 24.09 -28.82 -13.49
CA ALA A 354 24.70 -28.24 -12.31
C ALA A 354 26.14 -28.73 -12.12
N TYR A 355 26.96 -27.90 -11.47
CA TYR A 355 28.35 -28.19 -11.15
C TYR A 355 28.72 -27.63 -9.78
N VAL A 356 29.68 -28.27 -9.11
CA VAL A 356 30.27 -27.71 -7.89
C VAL A 356 31.24 -26.61 -8.29
N ASP A 357 31.23 -25.49 -7.59
CA ASP A 357 32.05 -24.32 -7.84
C ASP A 357 32.83 -23.92 -6.58
N HIS A 358 34.08 -23.49 -6.75
CA HIS A 358 34.97 -23.07 -5.66
C HIS A 358 35.29 -21.58 -5.69
N GLN A 359 34.63 -20.80 -6.56
CA GLN A 359 34.75 -19.36 -6.57
C GLN A 359 34.38 -18.74 -5.22
N THR A 360 35.14 -17.72 -4.79
CA THR A 360 34.74 -16.89 -3.65
C THR A 360 33.52 -16.02 -4.02
N PRO A 361 32.79 -15.46 -3.04
CA PRO A 361 31.68 -14.55 -3.33
C PRO A 361 32.07 -13.35 -4.22
N GLU A 362 33.28 -12.82 -4.04
CA GLU A 362 33.83 -11.72 -4.83
C GLU A 362 34.10 -12.15 -6.28
N GLU A 363 34.68 -13.34 -6.48
CA GLU A 363 34.92 -13.90 -7.80
C GLU A 363 33.61 -14.23 -8.53
N VAL A 364 32.61 -14.81 -7.84
CA VAL A 364 31.29 -15.04 -8.42
C VAL A 364 30.66 -13.73 -8.88
N LYS A 365 30.77 -12.66 -8.07
CA LYS A 365 30.26 -11.34 -8.42
C LYS A 365 30.97 -10.78 -9.66
N GLU A 366 32.30 -10.79 -9.66
CA GLU A 366 33.12 -10.32 -10.77
C GLU A 366 32.80 -11.06 -12.07
N TYR A 367 32.71 -12.39 -12.01
CA TYR A 367 32.41 -13.21 -13.18
C TYR A 367 30.99 -12.98 -13.69
N ARG A 368 30.02 -12.77 -12.82
CA ARG A 368 28.65 -12.40 -13.23
C ARG A 368 28.60 -11.02 -13.88
N GLU A 369 29.32 -10.03 -13.35
CA GLU A 369 29.42 -8.69 -13.93
C GLU A 369 30.07 -8.72 -15.32
N LYS A 370 31.10 -9.57 -15.50
CA LYS A 370 31.80 -9.77 -16.77
C LYS A 370 31.12 -10.79 -17.70
N LYS A 371 30.01 -11.40 -17.29
CA LYS A 371 29.34 -12.52 -17.99
C LYS A 371 30.31 -13.66 -18.35
N MET A 372 31.24 -14.02 -17.45
CA MET A 372 32.23 -15.08 -17.67
C MET A 372 31.80 -16.40 -17.02
N ASN A 373 32.05 -17.52 -17.69
CA ASN A 373 31.85 -18.85 -17.10
C ASN A 373 32.82 -19.06 -15.94
N SER A 374 32.35 -19.71 -14.86
CA SER A 374 33.24 -20.17 -13.78
C SER A 374 34.33 -21.10 -14.35
N PRO A 375 35.58 -21.04 -13.84
CA PRO A 375 36.63 -22.00 -14.20
C PRO A 375 36.23 -23.47 -13.95
N TRP A 376 35.28 -23.71 -13.05
CA TRP A 376 34.81 -25.04 -12.67
C TRP A 376 33.55 -25.50 -13.43
N ARG A 377 33.01 -24.66 -14.33
CA ARG A 377 31.73 -24.90 -15.01
C ARG A 377 31.69 -26.17 -15.86
N ASP A 378 32.81 -26.52 -16.50
CA ASP A 378 32.90 -27.65 -17.43
C ASP A 378 33.60 -28.87 -16.81
N ARG A 379 33.66 -28.92 -15.47
CA ARG A 379 34.24 -30.06 -14.76
C ARG A 379 33.41 -31.34 -15.00
N PRO A 380 34.03 -32.53 -14.99
CA PRO A 380 33.31 -33.77 -15.24
C PRO A 380 32.16 -34.01 -14.25
N ILE A 381 31.04 -34.55 -14.73
CA ILE A 381 29.85 -34.89 -13.92
C ILE A 381 30.23 -35.73 -12.69
N ALA A 382 31.10 -36.74 -12.87
CA ALA A 382 31.55 -37.61 -11.79
C ALA A 382 32.32 -36.85 -10.69
N GLU A 383 33.07 -35.80 -11.05
CA GLU A 383 33.77 -34.94 -10.10
C GLU A 383 32.78 -34.09 -9.30
N SER A 384 31.81 -33.46 -9.96
CA SER A 384 30.75 -32.69 -9.29
C SER A 384 29.92 -33.55 -8.33
N LEU A 385 29.57 -34.79 -8.73
CA LEU A 385 28.84 -35.73 -7.87
C LEU A 385 29.64 -36.09 -6.61
N LYS A 386 30.93 -36.39 -6.78
CA LYS A 386 31.83 -36.69 -5.65
C LYS A 386 31.92 -35.50 -4.70
N LEU A 387 32.21 -34.31 -5.23
CA LEU A 387 32.36 -33.10 -4.44
C LEU A 387 31.07 -32.71 -3.73
N PHE A 388 29.90 -32.85 -4.38
CA PHE A 388 28.63 -32.51 -3.75
C PHE A 388 28.29 -33.45 -2.58
N GLU A 389 28.62 -34.74 -2.69
CA GLU A 389 28.52 -35.67 -1.56
C GLU A 389 29.54 -35.35 -0.45
N GLU A 390 30.76 -34.92 -0.80
CA GLU A 390 31.73 -34.42 0.19
C GLU A 390 31.24 -33.15 0.91
N MET A 391 30.59 -32.23 0.20
CA MET A 391 29.90 -31.07 0.78
C MET A 391 28.84 -31.53 1.78
N ARG A 392 27.97 -32.48 1.39
CA ARG A 392 26.92 -33.03 2.27
C ARG A 392 27.47 -33.70 3.53
N ARG A 393 28.63 -34.36 3.42
CA ARG A 393 29.32 -35.04 4.53
C ARG A 393 30.12 -34.08 5.42
N GLY A 394 30.10 -32.77 5.15
CA GLY A 394 30.82 -31.77 5.93
C GLY A 394 32.34 -31.82 5.77
N MET A 395 32.84 -32.34 4.65
CA MET A 395 34.28 -32.45 4.39
C MET A 395 34.91 -31.16 3.84
N ILE A 396 34.08 -30.17 3.51
CA ILE A 396 34.48 -28.88 2.93
C ILE A 396 33.97 -27.77 3.84
N GLU A 397 34.81 -26.77 4.12
CA GLU A 397 34.46 -25.65 5.00
C GLU A 397 33.39 -24.71 4.38
N GLU A 398 32.71 -23.94 5.22
CA GLU A 398 31.74 -22.93 4.76
C GLU A 398 32.35 -21.97 3.75
N GLY A 399 31.61 -21.70 2.67
CA GLY A 399 32.02 -20.77 1.62
C GLY A 399 33.14 -21.27 0.68
N LYS A 400 33.72 -22.46 0.92
CA LYS A 400 34.75 -23.05 0.04
C LYS A 400 34.19 -23.81 -1.16
N ALA A 401 32.91 -24.16 -1.14
CA ALA A 401 32.23 -24.75 -2.28
C ALA A 401 30.75 -24.37 -2.30
N THR A 402 30.20 -24.26 -3.50
CA THR A 402 28.76 -24.11 -3.75
C THR A 402 28.33 -25.03 -4.89
N LEU A 403 27.08 -25.49 -4.88
CA LEU A 403 26.50 -26.09 -6.08
C LEU A 403 25.85 -24.98 -6.89
N ARG A 404 26.17 -24.87 -8.19
CA ARG A 404 25.59 -23.89 -9.10
C ARG A 404 24.84 -24.56 -10.22
N MET A 405 23.71 -23.99 -10.59
CA MET A 405 22.95 -24.35 -11.78
C MET A 405 23.76 -23.95 -13.02
N LYS A 406 23.83 -24.81 -14.04
CA LYS A 406 24.52 -24.55 -15.31
C LYS A 406 23.50 -24.00 -16.31
N GLN A 407 23.30 -22.69 -16.26
CA GLN A 407 22.29 -21.94 -17.02
C GLN A 407 22.95 -21.23 -18.21
N ASP A 408 22.71 -19.92 -18.37
CA ASP A 408 23.24 -19.12 -19.48
C ASP A 408 23.84 -17.80 -18.98
N MET A 409 25.16 -17.79 -18.84
CA MET A 409 25.93 -16.62 -18.41
C MET A 409 25.85 -15.44 -19.39
N GLN A 410 25.44 -15.67 -20.65
CA GLN A 410 25.31 -14.61 -21.65
C GLN A 410 23.89 -14.03 -21.75
N SER A 411 22.91 -14.59 -21.03
CA SER A 411 21.52 -14.13 -21.07
C SER A 411 21.40 -12.63 -20.74
N ASP A 412 20.34 -12.00 -21.22
CA ASP A 412 19.97 -10.63 -20.80
C ASP A 412 19.29 -10.64 -19.42
N ASN A 413 18.84 -11.81 -18.95
CA ASN A 413 18.29 -11.99 -17.62
C ASN A 413 19.39 -12.46 -16.65
N TYR A 414 19.74 -11.61 -15.68
CA TYR A 414 20.77 -11.91 -14.66
C TYR A 414 20.41 -13.10 -13.76
N ASN A 415 19.13 -13.49 -13.68
CA ASN A 415 18.71 -14.68 -12.94
C ASN A 415 19.03 -15.99 -13.70
N MET A 416 19.62 -15.91 -14.90
CA MET A 416 20.15 -17.07 -15.62
C MET A 416 21.68 -17.20 -15.47
N TYR A 417 22.32 -16.41 -14.60
CA TYR A 417 23.78 -16.40 -14.42
C TYR A 417 24.26 -17.43 -13.40
N ASP A 418 24.09 -18.69 -13.77
CA ASP A 418 24.47 -19.87 -13.00
C ASP A 418 24.15 -19.67 -11.51
N LEU A 419 22.85 -19.63 -11.19
CA LEU A 419 22.36 -19.40 -9.83
C LEU A 419 22.88 -20.45 -8.86
N ILE A 420 23.15 -20.04 -7.62
CA ILE A 420 23.62 -20.96 -6.59
C ILE A 420 22.44 -21.80 -6.13
N ALA A 421 22.55 -23.12 -6.22
CA ALA A 421 21.56 -24.08 -5.76
C ALA A 421 21.79 -24.47 -4.30
N TYR A 422 23.04 -24.71 -3.87
CA TYR A 422 23.36 -25.09 -2.49
C TYR A 422 24.56 -24.34 -1.92
N ARG A 423 24.53 -24.12 -0.60
CA ARG A 423 25.64 -23.57 0.19
C ARG A 423 25.91 -24.46 1.41
N ILE A 424 27.15 -24.48 1.87
CA ILE A 424 27.54 -25.16 3.11
C ILE A 424 27.28 -24.22 4.30
N LYS A 425 26.62 -24.73 5.33
CA LYS A 425 26.44 -24.11 6.65
C LYS A 425 26.48 -25.20 7.72
N PHE A 426 27.25 -25.00 8.78
CA PHE A 426 27.34 -25.93 9.90
C PHE A 426 26.43 -25.57 11.08
N THR A 427 25.79 -24.40 11.02
CA THR A 427 24.74 -24.02 11.97
C THR A 427 23.60 -25.04 11.93
N PRO A 428 23.25 -25.69 13.06
CA PRO A 428 22.14 -26.63 13.11
C PRO A 428 20.82 -25.97 12.71
N HIS A 429 20.00 -26.69 11.95
CA HIS A 429 18.71 -26.19 11.49
C HIS A 429 17.65 -26.28 12.61
N PRO A 430 16.84 -25.24 12.87
CA PRO A 430 15.84 -25.28 13.95
C PRO A 430 14.78 -26.37 13.80
N HIS A 431 14.32 -26.63 12.58
CA HIS A 431 13.39 -27.73 12.27
C HIS A 431 14.09 -29.08 11.94
N ALA A 432 15.01 -29.11 10.96
CA ALA A 432 15.66 -30.34 10.49
C ALA A 432 16.87 -30.84 11.33
N GLY A 433 17.29 -30.10 12.37
CA GLY A 433 18.41 -30.46 13.24
C GLY A 433 19.78 -30.39 12.55
N ASP A 434 20.68 -31.28 12.96
CA ASP A 434 22.07 -31.41 12.47
C ASP A 434 22.22 -32.45 11.33
N LYS A 435 21.11 -32.93 10.76
CA LYS A 435 21.10 -33.92 9.67
C LYS A 435 21.73 -33.39 8.37
N TRP A 436 21.75 -32.07 8.19
CA TRP A 436 22.23 -31.41 6.98
C TRP A 436 23.27 -30.37 7.34
N CYS A 437 24.30 -30.26 6.50
CA CYS A 437 25.26 -29.14 6.52
C CYS A 437 25.37 -28.42 5.17
N ILE A 438 24.49 -28.79 4.23
CA ILE A 438 24.28 -28.10 2.97
C ILE A 438 22.81 -27.71 2.88
N TYR A 439 22.55 -26.49 2.46
CA TYR A 439 21.19 -25.96 2.40
C TYR A 439 20.89 -25.40 1.00
N PRO A 440 19.69 -25.69 0.47
CA PRO A 440 19.26 -25.18 -0.81
C PRO A 440 19.03 -23.67 -0.74
N SER A 441 19.24 -22.97 -1.85
CA SER A 441 18.86 -21.56 -1.96
C SER A 441 17.37 -21.41 -2.21
N TYR A 442 16.83 -20.22 -1.93
CA TYR A 442 15.46 -19.82 -2.26
C TYR A 442 15.08 -20.13 -3.72
N ASP A 443 15.94 -19.73 -4.67
CA ASP A 443 15.67 -19.91 -6.10
C ASP A 443 15.61 -21.39 -6.51
N TYR A 444 16.29 -22.26 -5.77
CA TYR A 444 16.30 -23.69 -6.02
C TYR A 444 15.11 -24.40 -5.35
N SER A 445 14.86 -24.12 -4.07
CA SER A 445 13.85 -24.83 -3.29
C SER A 445 12.43 -24.42 -3.69
N HIS A 446 12.18 -23.13 -3.85
CA HIS A 446 10.82 -22.60 -3.86
C HIS A 446 9.99 -23.11 -5.04
N CYS A 447 10.58 -23.20 -6.24
CA CYS A 447 9.89 -23.73 -7.42
C CYS A 447 9.69 -25.24 -7.36
N ILE A 448 10.69 -25.98 -6.87
CA ILE A 448 10.61 -27.43 -6.74
C ILE A 448 9.53 -27.80 -5.74
N VAL A 449 9.50 -27.16 -4.56
CA VAL A 449 8.48 -27.44 -3.55
C VAL A 449 7.09 -27.04 -4.02
N ASP A 450 6.94 -25.97 -4.80
CA ASP A 450 5.65 -25.68 -5.46
C ASP A 450 5.19 -26.83 -6.38
N SER A 451 6.12 -27.47 -7.08
CA SER A 451 5.82 -28.65 -7.90
C SER A 451 5.44 -29.87 -7.06
N LEU A 452 6.21 -30.15 -6.00
CA LEU A 452 5.99 -31.28 -5.09
C LEU A 452 4.66 -31.18 -4.33
N GLU A 453 4.28 -29.97 -3.91
CA GLU A 453 3.00 -29.69 -3.24
C GLU A 453 1.80 -29.59 -4.21
N ASN A 454 2.03 -29.79 -5.52
CA ASN A 454 1.02 -29.62 -6.57
C ASN A 454 0.31 -28.26 -6.51
N ILE A 455 1.09 -27.18 -6.35
CA ILE A 455 0.57 -25.82 -6.39
C ILE A 455 0.02 -25.51 -7.78
N THR A 456 -1.25 -25.16 -7.90
CA THR A 456 -1.83 -24.74 -9.19
C THR A 456 -1.44 -23.30 -9.52
N HIS A 457 -1.45 -22.43 -8.50
CA HIS A 457 -1.20 -20.99 -8.61
C HIS A 457 -0.11 -20.54 -7.63
N SER A 458 1.09 -20.32 -8.16
CA SER A 458 2.23 -19.72 -7.45
C SER A 458 2.12 -18.19 -7.53
N LEU A 459 1.54 -17.59 -6.50
CA LEU A 459 1.31 -16.14 -6.45
C LEU A 459 2.45 -15.46 -5.68
N CYS A 460 3.09 -14.45 -6.27
CA CYS A 460 4.19 -13.70 -5.66
C CYS A 460 4.15 -12.22 -6.05
N THR A 461 5.10 -11.41 -5.62
CA THR A 461 5.12 -9.98 -5.94
C THR A 461 5.98 -9.68 -7.19
N LEU A 462 5.74 -8.54 -7.84
CA LEU A 462 6.42 -8.13 -9.08
C LEU A 462 7.96 -8.07 -8.95
N GLU A 463 8.50 -7.89 -7.75
CA GLU A 463 9.95 -7.94 -7.51
C GLU A 463 10.59 -9.28 -7.95
N PHE A 464 9.80 -10.35 -8.05
CA PHE A 464 10.24 -11.67 -8.47
C PHE A 464 9.95 -11.98 -9.95
N GLU A 465 9.37 -11.06 -10.73
CA GLU A 465 8.99 -11.30 -12.13
C GLU A 465 10.18 -11.74 -12.99
N THR A 466 11.35 -11.11 -12.80
CA THR A 466 12.57 -11.46 -13.53
C THR A 466 13.08 -12.88 -13.21
N ARG A 467 12.69 -13.47 -12.08
CA ARG A 467 13.05 -14.85 -11.68
C ARG A 467 12.11 -15.90 -12.28
N ARG A 468 11.05 -15.49 -12.98
CA ARG A 468 10.13 -16.42 -13.65
C ARG A 468 10.87 -17.32 -14.65
N ALA A 469 11.85 -16.78 -15.37
CA ALA A 469 12.67 -17.56 -16.30
C ALA A 469 13.45 -18.67 -15.58
N SER A 470 14.17 -18.35 -14.50
CA SER A 470 14.93 -19.35 -13.74
C SER A 470 14.04 -20.37 -13.04
N TYR A 471 12.85 -19.94 -12.58
CA TYR A 471 11.82 -20.80 -11.99
C TYR A 471 11.40 -21.91 -12.99
N TYR A 472 10.96 -21.53 -14.18
CA TYR A 472 10.48 -22.50 -15.17
C TYR A 472 11.61 -23.31 -15.81
N TRP A 473 12.80 -22.72 -15.98
CA TRP A 473 13.98 -23.45 -16.45
C TRP A 473 14.27 -24.66 -15.56
N LEU A 474 14.32 -24.46 -14.24
CA LEU A 474 14.65 -25.52 -13.30
C LEU A 474 13.63 -26.66 -13.33
N LEU A 475 12.33 -26.32 -13.35
CA LEU A 475 11.26 -27.31 -13.45
C LEU A 475 11.27 -28.06 -14.79
N HIS A 476 11.54 -27.36 -15.89
CA HIS A 476 11.64 -27.95 -17.22
C HIS A 476 12.79 -28.97 -17.28
N VAL A 477 13.99 -28.57 -16.86
CA VAL A 477 15.18 -29.43 -16.90
C VAL A 477 15.03 -30.67 -16.00
N LEU A 478 14.38 -30.54 -14.86
CA LEU A 478 14.11 -31.67 -13.97
C LEU A 478 12.94 -32.54 -14.44
N GLY A 479 12.12 -32.07 -15.40
CA GLY A 479 10.93 -32.77 -15.85
C GLY A 479 9.85 -32.80 -14.78
N LEU A 480 9.67 -31.70 -14.06
CA LEU A 480 8.68 -31.53 -13.00
C LEU A 480 7.45 -30.76 -13.51
N TYR A 481 6.33 -30.89 -12.78
CA TYR A 481 5.13 -30.09 -13.03
C TYR A 481 5.44 -28.60 -12.85
N GLN A 482 4.87 -27.76 -13.72
CA GLN A 482 5.08 -26.33 -13.78
C GLN A 482 3.82 -25.57 -13.33
N PRO A 483 3.77 -25.06 -12.09
CA PRO A 483 2.69 -24.22 -11.58
C PRO A 483 2.47 -22.96 -12.43
N TYR A 484 1.26 -22.41 -12.40
CA TYR A 484 1.01 -21.09 -12.97
C TYR A 484 1.56 -20.01 -12.03
N VAL A 485 2.61 -19.31 -12.45
CA VAL A 485 3.22 -18.22 -11.70
C VAL A 485 2.57 -16.90 -12.10
N TRP A 486 2.10 -16.15 -11.10
CA TRP A 486 1.53 -14.83 -11.35
C TRP A 486 1.92 -13.81 -10.27
N GLU A 487 2.46 -12.70 -10.73
CA GLU A 487 2.98 -11.64 -9.87
C GLU A 487 1.98 -10.50 -9.72
N TYR A 488 1.84 -9.98 -8.50
CA TYR A 488 1.04 -8.80 -8.20
C TYR A 488 1.88 -7.65 -7.63
N SER A 489 1.35 -6.44 -7.74
CA SER A 489 1.95 -5.24 -7.16
C SER A 489 2.03 -5.34 -5.63
N ARG A 490 3.20 -5.03 -5.06
CA ARG A 490 3.34 -4.93 -3.62
C ARG A 490 2.43 -3.84 -3.06
N LEU A 491 1.82 -4.10 -1.91
CA LEU A 491 1.10 -3.06 -1.17
C LEU A 491 2.10 -2.17 -0.42
N ASN A 492 2.22 -0.91 -0.81
CA ASN A 492 2.95 0.11 -0.07
C ASN A 492 1.96 1.17 0.43
N VAL A 493 2.13 1.62 1.67
CA VAL A 493 1.27 2.64 2.30
C VAL A 493 2.08 3.91 2.56
N THR A 494 1.46 5.09 2.47
CA THR A 494 2.13 6.36 2.78
C THR A 494 2.50 6.48 4.26
N ASN A 495 3.45 7.37 4.57
CA ASN A 495 3.85 7.75 5.94
C ASN A 495 4.40 6.59 6.79
N THR A 496 4.92 5.54 6.14
CA THR A 496 5.48 4.37 6.80
C THR A 496 6.69 3.83 6.04
N VAL A 497 7.45 2.96 6.72
CA VAL A 497 8.51 2.15 6.11
C VAL A 497 8.14 0.67 6.29
N MET A 498 8.22 -0.11 5.21
CA MET A 498 7.93 -1.55 5.28
C MET A 498 9.16 -2.43 5.13
N SER A 499 10.34 -1.86 4.86
CA SER A 499 11.54 -2.69 4.72
C SER A 499 11.96 -3.23 6.08
N LYS A 500 12.16 -4.55 6.14
CA LYS A 500 12.55 -5.26 7.36
C LYS A 500 13.77 -4.64 8.04
N ARG A 501 14.78 -4.24 7.25
CA ARG A 501 15.98 -3.56 7.77
C ARG A 501 15.64 -2.26 8.52
N LYS A 502 14.75 -1.41 7.97
CA LYS A 502 14.34 -0.16 8.60
C LYS A 502 13.45 -0.41 9.82
N LEU A 503 12.55 -1.40 9.75
CA LEU A 503 11.71 -1.79 10.90
C LEU A 503 12.54 -2.36 12.06
N ASN A 504 13.47 -3.27 11.78
CA ASN A 504 14.42 -3.79 12.77
C ASN A 504 15.17 -2.64 13.45
N PHE A 505 15.64 -1.66 12.68
CA PHE A 505 16.35 -0.49 13.20
C PHE A 505 15.48 0.34 14.15
N LEU A 506 14.24 0.69 13.76
CA LEU A 506 13.32 1.44 14.62
C LEU A 506 13.08 0.76 15.97
N VAL A 507 12.95 -0.57 15.97
CA VAL A 507 12.66 -1.36 17.18
C VAL A 507 13.90 -1.55 18.06
N THR A 508 15.04 -1.88 17.44
CA THR A 508 16.30 -2.16 18.17
C THR A 508 16.82 -0.88 18.83
N ASP A 509 16.74 0.24 18.12
CA ASP A 509 17.24 1.54 18.57
C ASP A 509 16.18 2.33 19.37
N LYS A 510 15.06 1.69 19.72
CA LYS A 510 14.02 2.22 20.64
C LYS A 510 13.33 3.51 20.19
N TYR A 511 13.22 3.75 18.87
CA TYR A 511 12.34 4.80 18.33
C TYR A 511 10.86 4.46 18.50
N VAL A 512 10.55 3.17 18.66
CA VAL A 512 9.22 2.62 18.93
C VAL A 512 9.28 1.63 20.09
N ASP A 513 8.13 1.34 20.71
CA ASP A 513 8.06 0.53 21.93
C ASP A 513 8.45 -0.94 21.66
N GLY A 514 8.18 -1.44 20.45
CA GLY A 514 8.40 -2.82 20.05
C GLY A 514 7.86 -3.12 18.65
N TRP A 515 7.87 -4.39 18.27
CA TRP A 515 7.32 -4.87 17.00
C TRP A 515 5.80 -4.73 16.90
N ASP A 516 5.13 -4.63 18.02
CA ASP A 516 3.69 -4.44 18.14
C ASP A 516 3.31 -2.98 18.49
N ASP A 517 4.24 -2.03 18.35
CA ASP A 517 3.91 -0.60 18.54
C ASP A 517 2.79 -0.18 17.56
N PRO A 518 1.69 0.46 18.06
CA PRO A 518 0.56 0.86 17.22
C PRO A 518 0.89 1.78 16.04
N ARG A 519 2.04 2.45 16.03
CA ARG A 519 2.49 3.32 14.93
C ARG A 519 3.10 2.54 13.76
N LEU A 520 3.52 1.29 13.99
CA LEU A 520 4.06 0.43 12.95
C LEU A 520 2.95 -0.21 12.12
N MET A 521 3.22 -0.43 10.84
CA MET A 521 2.35 -1.20 9.94
C MET A 521 2.60 -2.71 10.02
N THR A 522 3.17 -3.18 11.13
CA THR A 522 3.21 -4.60 11.47
C THR A 522 1.79 -5.08 11.76
N LEU A 523 1.46 -6.34 11.45
CA LEU A 523 0.13 -6.87 11.75
C LEU A 523 -0.12 -6.95 13.26
N ALA A 524 0.93 -7.21 14.04
CA ALA A 524 0.91 -7.09 15.49
C ALA A 524 0.59 -5.66 15.96
N GLY A 525 1.25 -4.65 15.37
CA GLY A 525 1.03 -3.24 15.69
C GLY A 525 -0.38 -2.78 15.35
N LEU A 526 -0.90 -3.17 14.18
CA LEU A 526 -2.27 -2.86 13.77
C LEU A 526 -3.31 -3.55 14.69
N ARG A 527 -3.08 -4.81 15.07
CA ARG A 527 -3.94 -5.52 16.02
C ARG A 527 -3.96 -4.81 17.38
N ARG A 528 -2.79 -4.43 17.91
CA ARG A 528 -2.67 -3.67 19.18
C ARG A 528 -3.23 -2.25 19.09
N ARG A 529 -3.15 -1.62 17.91
CA ARG A 529 -3.81 -0.33 17.60
C ARG A 529 -5.34 -0.45 17.66
N GLY A 530 -5.90 -1.66 17.58
CA GLY A 530 -7.34 -1.92 17.63
C GLY A 530 -7.98 -2.15 16.27
N VAL A 531 -7.18 -2.27 15.21
CA VAL A 531 -7.63 -2.60 13.86
C VAL A 531 -8.12 -4.05 13.83
N THR A 532 -9.18 -4.31 13.07
CA THR A 532 -9.75 -5.65 12.90
C THR A 532 -9.19 -6.33 11.65
N SER A 533 -9.11 -7.66 11.65
CA SER A 533 -8.69 -8.40 10.46
C SER A 533 -9.66 -8.24 9.28
N THR A 534 -10.95 -8.14 9.57
CA THR A 534 -12.03 -7.86 8.61
C THR A 534 -11.84 -6.52 7.90
N SER A 535 -11.49 -5.45 8.62
CA SER A 535 -11.26 -4.13 8.00
C SER A 535 -10.01 -4.13 7.13
N ILE A 536 -8.95 -4.85 7.52
CA ILE A 536 -7.75 -5.04 6.69
C ILE A 536 -8.09 -5.82 5.42
N ASN A 537 -8.82 -6.93 5.54
CA ASN A 537 -9.23 -7.73 4.39
C ASN A 537 -10.14 -6.92 3.43
N ALA A 538 -11.04 -6.09 3.97
CA ALA A 538 -11.87 -5.18 3.18
C ALA A 538 -11.04 -4.11 2.46
N PHE A 539 -10.02 -3.55 3.12
CA PHE A 539 -9.08 -2.62 2.52
C PHE A 539 -8.30 -3.25 1.35
N VAL A 540 -7.76 -4.45 1.56
CA VAL A 540 -7.04 -5.18 0.50
C VAL A 540 -7.97 -5.50 -0.67
N ARG A 541 -9.21 -5.95 -0.39
CA ARG A 541 -10.24 -6.16 -1.42
C ARG A 541 -10.52 -4.89 -2.21
N GLY A 542 -10.68 -3.75 -1.54
CA GLY A 542 -10.94 -2.46 -2.18
C GLY A 542 -9.80 -1.96 -3.06
N ILE A 543 -8.54 -2.26 -2.72
CA ILE A 543 -7.37 -1.94 -3.56
C ILE A 543 -7.35 -2.82 -4.82
N GLY A 544 -7.79 -4.08 -4.70
CA GLY A 544 -7.76 -5.06 -5.77
C GLY A 544 -6.39 -5.69 -6.00
N ILE A 545 -6.36 -6.61 -6.97
CA ILE A 545 -5.17 -7.38 -7.34
C ILE A 545 -4.74 -6.93 -8.74
N THR A 546 -3.63 -6.18 -8.83
CA THR A 546 -3.14 -5.57 -10.07
C THR A 546 -1.66 -5.85 -10.29
N ARG A 547 -1.19 -5.67 -11.53
CA ARG A 547 0.23 -5.69 -11.90
C ARG A 547 0.84 -4.28 -12.03
N SER A 548 0.12 -3.24 -11.63
CA SER A 548 0.59 -1.85 -11.72
C SER A 548 1.60 -1.57 -10.61
N ASP A 549 2.86 -1.43 -10.99
CA ASP A 549 3.94 -1.14 -10.05
C ASP A 549 3.86 0.30 -9.49
N CYS A 550 4.52 0.56 -8.36
CA CYS A 550 4.73 1.89 -7.77
C CYS A 550 3.48 2.65 -7.27
N SER A 551 2.34 1.99 -7.09
CA SER A 551 1.17 2.61 -6.43
C SER A 551 1.36 2.64 -4.90
N ILE A 552 1.68 3.82 -4.37
CA ILE A 552 1.65 4.06 -2.92
C ILE A 552 0.21 4.41 -2.55
N ILE A 553 -0.38 3.63 -1.64
CA ILE A 553 -1.74 3.82 -1.18
C ILE A 553 -1.74 4.77 0.02
N HIS A 554 -2.56 5.81 -0.03
CA HIS A 554 -2.70 6.72 1.11
C HIS A 554 -3.25 5.98 2.34
N LEU A 555 -2.63 6.23 3.50
CA LEU A 555 -3.04 5.66 4.78
C LEU A 555 -4.52 5.90 5.09
N ASP A 556 -5.03 7.06 4.71
CA ASP A 556 -6.41 7.48 4.93
C ASP A 556 -7.42 6.47 4.33
N ARG A 557 -7.04 5.75 3.26
CA ARG A 557 -7.86 4.68 2.67
C ARG A 557 -7.99 3.46 3.59
N LEU A 558 -6.92 3.07 4.29
CA LEU A 558 -7.00 2.02 5.31
C LEU A 558 -7.88 2.51 6.48
N GLU A 559 -7.67 3.74 6.91
CA GLU A 559 -8.45 4.34 8.00
C GLU A 559 -9.94 4.45 7.68
N TYR A 560 -10.30 4.70 6.42
CA TYR A 560 -11.69 4.67 5.96
C TYR A 560 -12.35 3.32 6.24
N HIS A 561 -11.73 2.20 5.83
CA HIS A 561 -12.29 0.86 6.07
C HIS A 561 -12.39 0.52 7.56
N ILE A 562 -11.44 1.00 8.37
CA ILE A 562 -11.49 0.86 9.83
C ILE A 562 -12.70 1.61 10.40
N ARG A 563 -12.93 2.87 9.99
CA ARG A 563 -14.07 3.68 10.45
C ARG A 563 -15.40 3.06 10.06
N GLU A 564 -15.53 2.60 8.82
CA GLU A 564 -16.77 1.99 8.31
C GLU A 564 -17.20 0.77 9.14
N GLU A 565 -16.25 -0.07 9.55
CA GLU A 565 -16.53 -1.22 10.39
C GLU A 565 -16.79 -0.84 11.85
N LEU A 566 -15.92 -0.01 12.44
CA LEU A 566 -16.04 0.36 13.85
C LEU A 566 -17.26 1.22 14.12
N ASN A 567 -17.75 2.00 13.16
CA ASN A 567 -19.00 2.75 13.30
C ASN A 567 -20.22 1.83 13.50
N LYS A 568 -20.17 0.60 12.95
CA LYS A 568 -21.25 -0.39 13.06
C LYS A 568 -21.07 -1.28 14.29
N THR A 569 -19.84 -1.60 14.65
CA THR A 569 -19.53 -2.63 15.65
C THR A 569 -19.17 -2.07 17.02
N ALA A 570 -18.44 -0.95 17.11
CA ALA A 570 -17.93 -0.43 18.36
C ALA A 570 -19.01 0.35 19.14
N PRO A 571 -19.34 -0.03 20.39
CA PRO A 571 -20.26 0.74 21.23
C PRO A 571 -19.70 2.13 21.57
N ARG A 572 -20.58 3.13 21.63
CA ARG A 572 -20.27 4.49 22.05
C ARG A 572 -20.21 4.62 23.55
N THR A 573 -19.24 5.42 24.00
CA THR A 573 -19.04 5.77 25.40
C THR A 573 -18.52 7.19 25.52
N MET A 574 -18.60 7.79 26.71
CA MET A 574 -18.09 9.13 26.98
C MET A 574 -16.80 9.07 27.79
N VAL A 575 -15.78 9.73 27.25
CA VAL A 575 -14.47 9.92 27.90
C VAL A 575 -14.02 11.34 27.59
N VAL A 576 -13.52 12.04 28.60
CA VAL A 576 -12.99 13.40 28.51
C VAL A 576 -11.48 13.34 28.70
N LEU A 577 -10.72 13.75 27.68
CA LEU A 577 -9.26 13.65 27.68
C LEU A 577 -8.61 14.70 28.58
N ASN A 578 -9.06 15.95 28.47
CA ASN A 578 -8.56 17.07 29.27
C ASN A 578 -9.72 17.65 30.09
N PRO A 579 -9.98 17.12 31.30
CA PRO A 579 -11.18 17.45 32.05
C PRO A 579 -11.16 18.87 32.61
N LEU A 580 -12.17 19.66 32.20
CA LEU A 580 -12.52 20.95 32.78
C LEU A 580 -13.76 20.79 33.67
N LYS A 581 -13.63 21.19 34.94
CA LYS A 581 -14.71 21.08 35.92
C LYS A 581 -15.83 22.09 35.65
N VAL A 582 -17.07 21.60 35.62
CA VAL A 582 -18.29 22.39 35.49
C VAL A 582 -19.24 22.07 36.64
N VAL A 583 -19.60 23.08 37.43
CA VAL A 583 -20.52 22.95 38.56
C VAL A 583 -21.89 23.52 38.19
N ILE A 584 -22.92 22.65 38.25
CA ILE A 584 -24.31 22.99 37.99
C ILE A 584 -24.94 23.54 39.28
N THR A 585 -25.17 24.85 39.34
CA THR A 585 -25.53 25.56 40.58
C THR A 585 -26.99 25.40 40.99
N ASN A 586 -27.89 25.16 40.03
CA ASN A 586 -29.33 25.05 40.24
C ASN A 586 -29.82 23.57 40.37
N MET A 587 -28.90 22.62 40.51
CA MET A 587 -29.20 21.21 40.76
C MET A 587 -28.88 20.84 42.22
N ARG A 588 -29.71 20.01 42.85
CA ARG A 588 -29.39 19.48 44.19
C ARG A 588 -28.23 18.49 44.12
N PRO A 589 -27.36 18.41 45.14
CA PRO A 589 -26.32 17.38 45.20
C PRO A 589 -26.93 15.98 45.10
N GLY A 590 -26.44 15.17 44.17
CA GLY A 590 -26.97 13.84 43.88
C GLY A 590 -26.56 13.34 42.50
N SER A 591 -26.82 12.06 42.22
CA SER A 591 -26.59 11.44 40.91
C SER A 591 -27.88 10.79 40.40
N GLU A 592 -28.16 10.95 39.11
CA GLU A 592 -29.22 10.25 38.39
C GLU A 592 -28.64 9.51 37.18
N ASP A 593 -29.22 8.35 36.84
CA ASP A 593 -28.78 7.56 35.68
C ASP A 593 -29.57 7.92 34.41
N LEU A 594 -28.87 8.42 33.41
CA LEU A 594 -29.42 8.76 32.10
C LEU A 594 -29.17 7.65 31.07
N ASP A 595 -30.10 7.46 30.14
CA ASP A 595 -29.96 6.50 29.04
C ASP A 595 -29.15 7.09 27.88
N ALA A 596 -28.01 6.47 27.60
CA ALA A 596 -27.15 6.79 26.47
C ALA A 596 -27.15 5.64 25.44
N LYS A 597 -27.14 5.98 24.16
CA LYS A 597 -27.25 5.01 23.06
C LYS A 597 -25.86 4.50 22.64
N LYS A 598 -25.67 3.18 22.54
CA LYS A 598 -24.41 2.53 22.15
C LYS A 598 -24.14 2.61 20.64
N TRP A 599 -25.15 2.39 19.81
CA TRP A 599 -25.01 2.34 18.34
C TRP A 599 -25.94 3.33 17.64
N PRO A 600 -25.57 3.90 16.48
CA PRO A 600 -26.38 4.93 15.81
C PRO A 600 -27.72 4.36 15.34
N ASP A 601 -27.67 3.18 14.72
CA ASP A 601 -28.79 2.60 13.97
C ASP A 601 -29.60 1.60 14.80
N ALA A 602 -29.23 1.37 16.06
CA ALA A 602 -29.98 0.46 16.94
C ALA A 602 -31.41 0.97 17.17
N ALA A 603 -32.38 0.05 17.17
CA ALA A 603 -33.77 0.40 17.33
C ALA A 603 -34.05 0.95 18.75
N ASN A 604 -34.87 2.00 18.86
CA ASN A 604 -35.14 2.66 20.15
C ASN A 604 -35.93 1.78 21.14
N ASN A 605 -36.47 0.65 20.69
CA ASN A 605 -37.22 -0.31 21.48
C ASN A 605 -36.35 -1.47 22.01
N ASP A 606 -35.05 -1.49 21.71
CA ASP A 606 -34.11 -2.50 22.22
C ASP A 606 -33.37 -1.96 23.47
N PRO A 607 -33.67 -2.45 24.68
CA PRO A 607 -33.00 -2.01 25.90
C PRO A 607 -31.49 -2.28 25.89
N SER A 608 -31.01 -3.29 25.14
CA SER A 608 -29.59 -3.62 25.06
C SER A 608 -28.76 -2.58 24.31
N ALA A 609 -29.44 -1.76 23.48
CA ALA A 609 -28.87 -0.64 22.74
C ALA A 609 -28.49 0.55 23.61
N PHE A 610 -28.87 0.55 24.88
CA PHE A 610 -28.61 1.63 25.82
C PHE A 610 -27.64 1.19 26.92
N TYR A 611 -26.95 2.17 27.51
CA TYR A 611 -26.20 2.03 28.75
C TYR A 611 -26.52 3.21 29.65
N LYS A 612 -26.41 2.99 30.97
CA LYS A 612 -26.65 4.04 31.97
C LYS A 612 -25.40 4.89 32.13
N VAL A 613 -25.61 6.20 32.19
CA VAL A 613 -24.56 7.19 32.44
C VAL A 613 -24.97 8.02 33.67
N PRO A 614 -24.12 8.08 34.71
CA PRO A 614 -24.41 8.91 35.88
C PRO A 614 -24.32 10.38 35.50
N PHE A 615 -25.32 11.17 35.89
CA PHE A 615 -25.37 12.62 35.79
C PHE A 615 -25.45 13.21 37.19
N SER A 616 -24.60 14.18 37.51
CA SER A 616 -24.58 14.83 38.82
C SER A 616 -24.40 16.34 38.68
N ASN A 617 -24.43 17.07 39.80
CA ASN A 617 -24.21 18.51 39.81
C ASN A 617 -22.77 18.90 39.44
N VAL A 618 -21.81 17.96 39.40
CA VAL A 618 -20.44 18.21 38.94
C VAL A 618 -20.16 17.36 37.72
N VAL A 619 -19.96 18.03 36.59
CA VAL A 619 -19.63 17.40 35.32
C VAL A 619 -18.30 17.92 34.80
N TYR A 620 -17.63 17.10 34.00
CA TYR A 620 -16.37 17.42 33.36
C TYR A 620 -16.60 17.42 31.85
N ILE A 621 -16.09 18.45 31.18
CA ILE A 621 -16.10 18.60 29.71
C ILE A 621 -14.66 18.74 29.21
N GLU A 622 -14.42 18.69 27.90
CA GLU A 622 -13.07 18.98 27.39
C GLU A 622 -12.68 20.43 27.65
N GLN A 623 -11.43 20.66 28.02
CA GLN A 623 -10.85 21.99 28.13
C GLN A 623 -11.03 22.81 26.84
N THR A 624 -10.93 22.14 25.68
CA THR A 624 -11.09 22.78 24.36
C THR A 624 -12.53 23.15 24.03
N ASP A 625 -13.51 22.65 24.78
CA ASP A 625 -14.93 22.96 24.63
C ASP A 625 -15.37 24.19 25.45
N PHE A 626 -14.45 24.86 26.15
CA PHE A 626 -14.66 26.15 26.79
C PHE A 626 -13.72 27.24 26.26
N ARG A 627 -14.25 28.46 26.06
CA ARG A 627 -13.46 29.67 25.72
C ARG A 627 -14.00 30.90 26.45
N MET A 628 -13.11 31.82 26.78
CA MET A 628 -13.47 33.11 27.40
C MET A 628 -14.24 34.02 26.45
N GLU A 629 -13.84 34.05 25.17
CA GLU A 629 -14.49 34.85 24.14
C GLU A 629 -15.26 33.95 23.17
N ASP A 630 -16.52 34.29 22.93
CA ASP A 630 -17.36 33.58 21.96
C ASP A 630 -17.08 34.04 20.52
N SER A 631 -17.29 33.14 19.55
CA SER A 631 -17.23 33.45 18.13
C SER A 631 -18.38 32.78 17.37
N LYS A 632 -18.79 33.36 16.24
CA LYS A 632 -19.93 32.86 15.45
C LYS A 632 -19.75 31.42 14.94
N ASP A 633 -18.50 30.99 14.77
CA ASP A 633 -18.11 29.65 14.32
C ASP A 633 -17.84 28.65 15.46
N TYR A 634 -17.92 29.10 16.71
CA TYR A 634 -17.68 28.26 17.87
C TYR A 634 -19.00 27.67 18.37
N TYR A 635 -19.02 26.36 18.62
CA TYR A 635 -20.19 25.64 19.15
C TYR A 635 -19.96 25.10 20.57
N GLY A 636 -18.85 25.47 21.21
CA GLY A 636 -18.59 25.15 22.62
C GLY A 636 -19.18 26.18 23.58
N LEU A 637 -18.87 25.99 24.87
CA LEU A 637 -19.32 26.81 25.98
C LEU A 637 -18.49 28.09 26.11
N ALA A 638 -19.15 29.20 26.42
CA ALA A 638 -18.54 30.51 26.67
C ALA A 638 -19.43 31.26 27.68
N PRO A 639 -18.93 32.31 28.37
CA PRO A 639 -19.73 33.10 29.31
C PRO A 639 -21.08 33.55 28.71
N GLY A 640 -22.18 33.24 29.40
CA GLY A 640 -23.54 33.57 28.95
C GLY A 640 -24.12 32.70 27.83
N LYS A 641 -23.33 31.80 27.23
CA LYS A 641 -23.76 30.90 26.16
C LYS A 641 -24.28 29.58 26.70
N SER A 642 -25.19 28.95 25.94
CA SER A 642 -25.77 27.64 26.25
C SER A 642 -25.31 26.55 25.29
N VAL A 643 -25.10 25.34 25.82
CA VAL A 643 -24.74 24.12 25.07
C VAL A 643 -25.54 22.93 25.59
N LEU A 644 -25.75 21.91 24.76
CA LEU A 644 -26.40 20.66 25.17
C LEU A 644 -25.35 19.65 25.63
N LEU A 645 -25.51 19.12 26.84
CA LEU A 645 -24.80 17.93 27.27
C LEU A 645 -25.43 16.71 26.58
N ARG A 646 -24.62 15.94 25.84
CA ARG A 646 -25.10 14.79 25.08
C ARG A 646 -25.83 13.80 25.99
N TYR A 647 -27.03 13.37 25.57
CA TYR A 647 -27.96 12.53 26.35
C TYR A 647 -28.53 13.14 27.65
N ALA A 648 -28.17 14.37 28.01
CA ALA A 648 -28.60 15.03 29.24
C ALA A 648 -29.42 16.30 28.98
N TYR A 649 -28.98 17.44 29.55
CA TYR A 649 -29.71 18.72 29.57
C TYR A 649 -28.88 19.86 28.94
N PRO A 650 -29.54 20.89 28.39
CA PRO A 650 -28.87 22.15 28.07
C PRO A 650 -28.33 22.82 29.34
N ILE A 651 -27.08 23.31 29.28
CA ILE A 651 -26.45 24.10 30.35
C ILE A 651 -26.08 25.49 29.83
N LYS A 652 -26.15 26.52 30.69
CA LYS A 652 -25.74 27.90 30.40
C LYS A 652 -24.64 28.33 31.35
N CYS A 653 -23.51 28.81 30.82
CA CYS A 653 -22.43 29.34 31.65
C CYS A 653 -22.87 30.65 32.33
N THR A 654 -22.77 30.70 33.66
CA THR A 654 -23.13 31.87 34.47
C THR A 654 -21.91 32.57 35.05
N GLU A 655 -20.90 31.81 35.50
CA GLU A 655 -19.70 32.34 36.13
C GLU A 655 -18.47 31.49 35.75
N VAL A 656 -17.29 32.10 35.74
CA VAL A 656 -16.02 31.45 35.41
C VAL A 656 -15.01 31.78 36.48
N ILE A 657 -14.40 30.75 37.07
CA ILE A 657 -13.35 30.87 38.07
C ILE A 657 -12.01 30.63 37.38
N THR A 658 -11.16 31.65 37.41
CA THR A 658 -9.80 31.60 36.88
C THR A 658 -8.76 31.41 37.99
N SER A 659 -7.60 30.90 37.63
CA SER A 659 -6.42 30.85 38.51
C SER A 659 -5.92 32.24 38.88
N ASP A 660 -5.07 32.31 39.91
CA ASP A 660 -4.49 33.57 40.44
C ASP A 660 -3.77 34.41 39.37
N ASP A 661 -3.24 33.77 38.32
CA ASP A 661 -2.60 34.41 37.17
C ASP A 661 -3.58 34.90 36.08
N LYS A 662 -4.89 34.67 36.26
CA LYS A 662 -5.99 34.95 35.33
C LYS A 662 -5.85 34.31 33.94
N LYS A 663 -4.93 33.35 33.75
CA LYS A 663 -4.64 32.75 32.43
C LYS A 663 -5.28 31.38 32.24
N SER A 664 -5.50 30.61 33.30
CA SER A 664 -6.13 29.29 33.22
C SER A 664 -7.53 29.29 33.85
N VAL A 665 -8.45 28.56 33.23
CA VAL A 665 -9.82 28.38 33.72
C VAL A 665 -9.84 27.14 34.59
N LEU A 666 -10.16 27.29 35.87
CA LEU A 666 -10.16 26.20 36.84
C LEU A 666 -11.54 25.55 36.98
N GLU A 667 -12.59 26.37 37.03
CA GLU A 667 -13.96 25.91 37.23
C GLU A 667 -14.92 26.81 36.43
N VAL A 668 -15.90 26.19 35.79
CA VAL A 668 -17.02 26.88 35.16
C VAL A 668 -18.28 26.61 35.96
N ARG A 669 -19.05 27.64 36.27
CA ARG A 669 -20.37 27.47 36.88
C ARG A 669 -21.45 27.67 35.84
N ALA A 670 -22.42 26.78 35.86
CA ALA A 670 -23.50 26.75 34.88
C ALA A 670 -24.85 26.46 35.53
N GLU A 671 -25.91 26.84 34.84
CA GLU A 671 -27.28 26.47 35.19
C GLU A 671 -27.85 25.54 34.11
N TYR A 672 -28.54 24.46 34.52
CA TYR A 672 -29.18 23.53 33.59
C TYR A 672 -30.66 23.87 33.35
N ASP A 673 -31.16 23.61 32.14
CA ASP A 673 -32.57 23.74 31.76
C ASP A 673 -33.26 22.36 31.76
N SER A 674 -34.00 22.08 32.84
CA SER A 674 -34.78 20.83 32.98
C SER A 674 -35.93 20.72 31.97
N SER A 675 -36.41 21.83 31.42
CA SER A 675 -37.53 21.85 30.47
C SER A 675 -37.14 21.41 29.06
N LYS A 676 -35.83 21.34 28.76
CA LYS A 676 -35.25 21.01 27.44
C LYS A 676 -35.85 21.83 26.28
N LYS A 677 -36.40 23.03 26.56
CA LYS A 677 -37.02 23.89 25.55
C LYS A 677 -35.97 24.61 24.71
N ALA A 678 -34.85 25.00 25.33
CA ALA A 678 -33.72 25.56 24.62
C ALA A 678 -33.01 24.46 23.79
N LYS A 679 -32.91 24.67 22.48
CA LYS A 679 -32.11 23.81 21.57
C LYS A 679 -30.84 24.55 21.16
N PRO A 680 -29.79 24.56 22.01
CA PRO A 680 -28.53 25.18 21.64
C PRO A 680 -27.89 24.46 20.45
N LYS A 681 -27.06 25.19 19.70
CA LYS A 681 -26.38 24.66 18.49
C LYS A 681 -25.29 23.64 18.82
N GLY A 682 -24.64 23.78 19.98
CA GLY A 682 -23.54 22.93 20.42
C GLY A 682 -23.99 21.71 21.20
N VAL A 683 -23.36 20.56 20.94
CA VAL A 683 -23.55 19.32 21.71
C VAL A 683 -22.19 18.81 22.18
N LEU A 684 -22.00 18.70 23.50
CA LEU A 684 -20.74 18.30 24.12
C LEU A 684 -20.87 16.92 24.77
N HIS A 685 -19.81 16.11 24.71
CA HIS A 685 -19.68 14.95 25.59
C HIS A 685 -19.19 15.41 26.95
N TRP A 686 -19.46 14.61 27.98
CA TRP A 686 -19.18 14.93 29.36
C TRP A 686 -19.09 13.66 30.19
N VAL A 687 -18.49 13.78 31.38
CA VAL A 687 -18.45 12.73 32.40
C VAL A 687 -18.77 13.36 33.75
N ALA A 688 -19.56 12.72 34.61
CA ALA A 688 -19.86 13.25 35.94
C ALA A 688 -19.15 12.49 37.06
N GLU A 689 -19.08 13.12 38.23
CA GLU A 689 -18.76 12.43 39.48
C GLU A 689 -19.74 11.27 39.70
N SER A 690 -19.22 10.08 40.02
CA SER A 690 -20.04 8.89 40.25
C SER A 690 -20.81 8.97 41.57
N SER A 691 -20.30 9.72 42.53
CA SER A 691 -20.98 10.11 43.77
C SER A 691 -20.40 11.45 44.26
N PRO A 692 -21.11 12.21 45.12
CA PRO A 692 -20.65 13.54 45.52
C PRO A 692 -19.23 13.53 46.10
N GLY A 693 -18.31 14.23 45.44
CA GLY A 693 -16.90 14.34 45.86
C GLY A 693 -16.00 13.18 45.45
N VAL A 694 -16.48 12.26 44.61
CA VAL A 694 -15.68 11.17 44.04
C VAL A 694 -15.41 11.44 42.57
N ASP A 695 -14.14 11.59 42.23
CA ASP A 695 -13.68 11.77 40.85
C ASP A 695 -14.19 10.63 39.94
N PRO A 696 -14.45 10.91 38.65
CA PRO A 696 -14.75 9.86 37.68
C PRO A 696 -13.61 8.85 37.52
N LEU A 697 -13.90 7.73 36.85
CA LEU A 697 -12.92 6.70 36.53
C LEU A 697 -11.74 7.31 35.75
N LYS A 698 -10.52 7.16 36.28
CA LYS A 698 -9.29 7.68 35.68
C LYS A 698 -8.71 6.63 34.73
N VAL A 699 -8.43 7.04 33.49
CA VAL A 699 -7.88 6.17 32.44
C VAL A 699 -6.72 6.84 31.72
N GLU A 700 -5.75 6.04 31.27
CA GLU A 700 -4.68 6.51 30.39
C GLU A 700 -5.17 6.41 28.93
N VAL A 701 -4.97 7.45 28.14
CA VAL A 701 -5.30 7.45 26.71
C VAL A 701 -4.07 7.80 25.89
N ARG A 702 -3.74 6.94 24.93
CA ARG A 702 -2.61 7.09 24.01
C ARG A 702 -3.12 7.49 22.64
N LEU A 703 -2.79 8.70 22.22
CA LEU A 703 -3.16 9.26 20.93
C LEU A 703 -2.01 9.01 19.95
N PHE A 704 -2.27 8.21 18.92
CA PHE A 704 -1.29 7.94 17.87
C PHE A 704 -1.57 8.78 16.62
N ASP A 705 -0.51 9.23 15.97
CA ASP A 705 -0.51 9.88 14.66
C ASP A 705 0.52 9.18 13.74
N LYS A 706 0.63 9.66 12.50
CA LYS A 706 1.59 9.20 11.49
C LYS A 706 3.01 9.23 12.07
N LEU A 707 3.73 8.11 11.95
CA LEU A 707 5.10 7.97 12.46
C LEU A 707 6.09 8.86 11.69
N PHE A 708 5.86 9.01 10.38
CA PHE A 708 6.65 9.84 9.48
C PHE A 708 5.83 10.99 8.93
N LEU A 709 6.45 12.17 8.82
CA LEU A 709 5.82 13.37 8.29
C LEU A 709 5.62 13.29 6.78
N SER A 710 6.61 12.76 6.06
CA SER A 710 6.57 12.61 4.61
C SER A 710 5.72 11.41 4.17
N GLU A 711 5.06 11.52 3.01
CA GLU A 711 4.27 10.41 2.46
C GLU A 711 5.13 9.22 2.03
N ASN A 712 6.37 9.45 1.61
CA ASN A 712 7.29 8.39 1.20
C ASN A 712 8.65 8.54 1.92
N PRO A 713 8.73 8.21 3.22
CA PRO A 713 9.98 8.27 3.99
C PRO A 713 10.99 7.23 3.50
N GLY A 714 10.54 6.20 2.78
CA GLY A 714 11.36 5.17 2.17
C GLY A 714 12.47 5.71 1.27
N ASN A 715 12.18 6.80 0.54
CA ASN A 715 13.02 7.40 -0.49
C ASN A 715 13.85 8.60 -0.01
N LEU A 716 13.76 8.96 1.27
CA LEU A 716 14.58 10.02 1.86
C LEU A 716 16.00 9.50 2.17
N ASP A 717 17.01 10.35 1.97
CA ASP A 717 18.39 10.02 2.34
C ASP A 717 18.53 9.86 3.86
N ASP A 718 17.97 10.81 4.62
CA ASP A 718 17.87 10.77 6.08
C ASP A 718 16.41 10.61 6.51
N TRP A 719 15.93 9.38 6.40
CA TRP A 719 14.55 9.02 6.74
C TRP A 719 14.27 9.06 8.26
N LEU A 720 15.31 9.07 9.12
CA LEU A 720 15.13 9.14 10.57
C LEU A 720 14.79 10.56 11.03
N ALA A 721 15.33 11.58 10.36
CA ALA A 721 14.99 12.97 10.63
C ALA A 721 13.51 13.32 10.29
N ASP A 722 12.82 12.46 9.54
CA ASP A 722 11.41 12.63 9.16
C ASP A 722 10.42 12.05 10.19
N LEU A 723 10.92 11.50 11.31
CA LEU A 723 10.09 11.01 12.39
C LEU A 723 9.27 12.14 13.02
N ASN A 724 7.98 11.89 13.19
CA ASN A 724 7.05 12.83 13.82
C ASN A 724 7.20 12.77 15.35
N PRO A 725 7.64 13.86 16.02
CA PRO A 725 7.77 13.89 17.47
C PRO A 725 6.41 13.80 18.18
N GLU A 726 5.31 14.18 17.51
CA GLU A 726 3.95 14.09 18.02
C GLU A 726 3.23 12.79 17.60
N SER A 727 3.97 11.79 17.08
CA SER A 727 3.40 10.50 16.65
C SER A 727 2.74 9.70 17.79
N LYS A 728 3.08 10.00 19.04
CA LYS A 728 2.48 9.40 20.25
C LYS A 728 2.36 10.47 21.33
N VAL A 729 1.13 10.78 21.73
CA VAL A 729 0.82 11.66 22.87
C VAL A 729 0.11 10.84 23.93
N VAL A 730 0.65 10.83 25.15
CA VAL A 730 0.08 10.10 26.28
C VAL A 730 -0.68 11.07 27.19
N ILE A 731 -1.96 10.80 27.41
CA ILE A 731 -2.82 11.50 28.37
C ILE A 731 -2.96 10.60 29.60
N PRO A 732 -2.27 10.91 30.71
CA PRO A 732 -2.16 9.98 31.84
C PRO A 732 -3.43 9.87 32.70
N ALA A 733 -4.29 10.90 32.69
CA ALA A 733 -5.43 11.01 33.59
C ALA A 733 -6.65 11.62 32.87
N ALA A 734 -7.20 10.88 31.90
CA ALA A 734 -8.49 11.20 31.30
C ALA A 734 -9.63 10.68 32.20
N TYR A 735 -10.80 11.30 32.12
CA TYR A 735 -11.99 10.93 32.90
C TYR A 735 -12.97 10.14 32.03
N ALA A 736 -13.39 8.98 32.51
CA ALA A 736 -14.27 8.05 31.82
C ALA A 736 -15.53 7.77 32.64
N VAL A 737 -16.59 7.33 31.95
CA VAL A 737 -17.78 6.77 32.62
C VAL A 737 -17.43 5.47 33.33
N SER A 738 -18.09 5.22 34.47
CA SER A 738 -17.89 4.03 35.32
C SER A 738 -18.15 2.71 34.60
N SER A 739 -19.00 2.70 33.56
CA SER A 739 -19.28 1.50 32.77
C SER A 739 -18.05 0.91 32.06
N LEU A 740 -16.96 1.65 31.95
CA LEU A 740 -15.70 1.17 31.35
C LEU A 740 -14.79 0.42 32.35
N GLU A 741 -15.12 0.38 33.64
CA GLU A 741 -14.29 -0.28 34.67
C GLU A 741 -14.03 -1.77 34.35
N ASN A 742 -15.00 -2.44 33.73
CA ASN A 742 -14.91 -3.86 33.37
C ASN A 742 -14.50 -4.10 31.92
N ALA A 743 -13.94 -3.10 31.22
CA ALA A 743 -13.53 -3.25 29.83
C ALA A 743 -12.34 -4.22 29.71
N ALA A 744 -12.47 -5.24 28.86
CA ALA A 744 -11.44 -6.25 28.66
C ALA A 744 -10.43 -5.83 27.59
N VAL A 745 -9.22 -6.38 27.66
CA VAL A 745 -8.18 -6.14 26.65
C VAL A 745 -8.70 -6.51 25.26
N GLY A 746 -8.58 -5.59 24.30
CA GLY A 746 -9.09 -5.75 22.94
C GLY A 746 -10.53 -5.30 22.72
N ASP A 747 -11.26 -4.91 23.78
CA ASP A 747 -12.56 -4.25 23.62
C ASP A 747 -12.38 -2.91 22.89
N ARG A 748 -13.34 -2.60 22.01
CA ARG A 748 -13.30 -1.43 21.14
C ARG A 748 -14.48 -0.54 21.41
N PHE A 749 -14.22 0.76 21.47
CA PHE A 749 -15.24 1.77 21.75
C PHE A 749 -15.11 2.95 20.80
N GLN A 750 -16.23 3.59 20.50
CA GLN A 750 -16.21 4.94 19.98
C GLN A 750 -16.30 5.92 21.16
N PHE A 751 -15.23 6.67 21.40
CA PHE A 751 -15.29 7.80 22.34
C PHE A 751 -15.99 8.95 21.63
N GLU A 752 -17.10 9.38 22.20
CA GLU A 752 -17.96 10.39 21.60
C GLU A 752 -17.17 11.65 21.21
N ARG A 753 -17.36 12.11 19.97
CA ARG A 753 -16.65 13.25 19.34
C ARG A 753 -15.13 13.12 19.16
N LEU A 754 -14.47 12.11 19.73
CA LEU A 754 -13.01 11.99 19.74
C LEU A 754 -12.48 11.02 18.67
N GLY A 755 -13.04 9.81 18.58
CA GLY A 755 -12.52 8.76 17.71
C GLY A 755 -12.89 7.36 18.16
N TYR A 756 -12.23 6.38 17.56
CA TYR A 756 -12.32 4.98 17.97
C TYR A 756 -11.09 4.58 18.75
N PHE A 757 -11.30 3.81 19.81
CA PHE A 757 -10.29 3.43 20.78
C PHE A 757 -10.39 1.94 21.10
N THR A 758 -9.28 1.33 21.47
CA THR A 758 -9.21 -0.05 21.95
C THR A 758 -8.55 -0.11 23.31
N VAL A 759 -8.97 -1.04 24.17
CA VAL A 759 -8.27 -1.35 25.43
C VAL A 759 -6.94 -2.01 25.09
N ASP A 760 -5.84 -1.41 25.54
CA ASP A 760 -4.47 -1.90 25.33
C ASP A 760 -4.13 -3.06 26.27
N LYS A 761 -3.19 -3.91 25.86
CA LYS A 761 -2.68 -5.02 26.66
C LYS A 761 -1.95 -4.58 27.94
N ASP A 762 -1.50 -3.33 28.03
CA ASP A 762 -0.90 -2.77 29.24
C ASP A 762 -1.96 -2.42 30.31
N SER A 763 -3.24 -2.65 30.04
CA SER A 763 -4.32 -2.44 31.01
C SER A 763 -4.27 -3.47 32.13
N THR A 764 -4.53 -3.01 33.35
CA THR A 764 -4.61 -3.78 34.59
C THR A 764 -5.93 -3.44 35.30
N PRO A 765 -6.40 -4.25 36.27
CA PRO A 765 -7.60 -3.92 37.05
C PRO A 765 -7.54 -2.53 37.71
N GLU A 766 -6.35 -2.04 38.06
CA GLU A 766 -6.15 -0.74 38.70
C GLU A 766 -5.92 0.41 37.71
N LYS A 767 -5.56 0.09 36.46
CA LYS A 767 -5.21 1.08 35.43
C LYS A 767 -5.64 0.63 34.05
N LEU A 768 -6.70 1.26 33.53
CA LEU A 768 -7.14 1.06 32.15
C LEU A 768 -6.36 1.96 31.19
N VAL A 769 -5.93 1.37 30.08
CA VAL A 769 -5.15 2.05 29.04
C VAL A 769 -5.88 1.89 27.71
N PHE A 770 -6.15 3.01 27.04
CA PHE A 770 -6.82 3.03 25.74
C PHE A 770 -5.89 3.57 24.65
N ASN A 771 -5.80 2.85 23.53
CA ASN A 771 -5.11 3.29 22.32
C ASN A 771 -6.11 3.89 21.33
N ARG A 772 -5.82 5.05 20.75
CA ARG A 772 -6.61 5.58 19.63
C ARG A 772 -6.35 4.76 18.37
N THR A 773 -7.38 4.06 17.89
CA THR A 773 -7.36 3.33 16.63
C THR A 773 -7.36 4.28 15.44
N VAL A 774 -8.37 5.16 15.37
CA VAL A 774 -8.55 6.10 14.25
C VAL A 774 -9.46 7.26 14.68
N THR A 775 -9.29 8.44 14.07
CA THR A 775 -10.18 9.60 14.26
C THR A 775 -11.54 9.41 13.58
N LEU A 776 -12.56 10.18 13.99
CA LEU A 776 -13.92 10.10 13.41
C LEU A 776 -13.99 10.58 11.95
N ARG A 777 -13.07 11.46 11.54
CA ARG A 777 -12.97 12.03 10.20
C ARG A 777 -11.50 12.15 9.84
N ASP A 778 -11.20 12.15 8.55
CA ASP A 778 -9.86 12.46 8.05
C ASP A 778 -9.43 13.84 8.58
N SER A 779 -8.25 13.88 9.21
CA SER A 779 -7.63 15.11 9.71
C SER A 779 -6.92 15.89 8.60
N TYR A 780 -7.06 15.48 7.33
CA TYR A 780 -6.49 16.18 6.18
C TYR A 780 -6.99 17.63 6.16
N GLY A 781 -6.12 18.56 6.59
CA GLY A 781 -6.38 19.99 6.66
C GLY A 781 -6.53 20.61 8.06
N LYS A 782 -6.34 19.86 9.16
CA LYS A 782 -6.40 20.41 10.54
C LYS A 782 -5.10 20.21 11.33
N VAL A 783 -3.99 20.73 10.82
CA VAL A 783 -2.84 21.10 11.66
C VAL A 783 -2.59 22.58 11.38
N GLY A 784 -3.06 23.43 12.30
CA GLY A 784 -2.97 24.89 12.18
C GLY A 784 -4.27 25.62 12.46
N LYS A 785 -4.74 25.59 13.71
CA LYS A 785 -5.37 26.74 14.36
C LYS A 785 -4.72 26.94 15.72
#